data_AF-A0A2H1IJ48-F1
#
_entry.id   AF-A0A2H1IJ48-F1
#
_cell.length_a   1.000
_cell.length_b   1.000
_cell.length_c   1.000
_cell.angle_alpha   90.00
_cell.angle_beta   90.00
_cell.angle_gamma   90.00
#
_symmetry.space_group_name_H-M   'P 1'
#
loop_
_entity.id
_entity.type
_entity.pdbx_description
1 polymer ?
#
loop_
_entity_poly.entity_id
_entity_poly.type
_entity_poly.pdbx_seq_one_letter_code
_entity_poly.pdbx_strand_id
1 'polypeptide(L)'
;MTTRRRFALRSALLLLVLALASLIGLGPAMAQGPSASLGEVPMLKASDAYGPGIWHHAPQGKTWYGAYRTFDDTHAYCIDAGKQSPLPKYFTNSEAQKITTAQTAWALHEYSGSTSADVQAALSALARLDEAIPHDHKVPPQEPGDLGKKFTGAAKQFSKISTEAKKFAGPYTLDVSLTPVVDMPVLEPYGGQEPEDGDVKRVDDSKGDDTRPQFPMTGTVTLSVSLTSASGTAVPGIPLTLDVNGTENAPKSLTSKAKPVVTTLKLNAPGTVTAKASARLAPESVLLYEPQKTKRVQRVITPDEPVEVSAQAKVDMTSKPRVSTEISDQSPQPGDSITDTFTVSGLVGDHTVTVEHELWQTESVPEPGKKNDDAEVIAQVTSKDVGNGTHRSDAITVPQDFHGWMYFTETIAGDKSTKEWKGVHGQPRETGFVPWTPSAETKAVLKVNAVHDEVTVSGLRPGGEAVITMTAYHSDTEPEQSKEVSGTKLHSQDITVVGDEEGTATVSSKAIDMPVGWVTYVTTIQDNDEHQKWTSDWGIPAETVHRPPEETPTPPPEEPTAPPAPPEPTPPEEPSTPPEEPTPPPAPPEAPEPPAPPEAPAPPAEPVSEPVADKPAAPAPPAQLPRTGTTGNGMLIGAGIFLIGLGATALLITGRRRNKE
;
A
#
# COMPACT_ATOMS: atom_id res chain seq x y z
N MET A 1 -125.10 68.72 21.89
CA MET A 1 -124.33 69.26 23.03
C MET A 1 -123.46 68.14 23.59
N THR A 2 -122.12 68.33 23.56
CA THR A 2 -121.08 67.88 24.56
C THR A 2 -121.09 66.44 25.12
N THR A 3 -120.01 65.66 25.33
CA THR A 3 -118.56 65.63 25.00
C THR A 3 -117.94 64.39 25.71
N ARG A 4 -116.86 63.82 25.12
CA ARG A 4 -115.60 63.28 25.75
C ARG A 4 -115.62 62.09 26.73
N ARG A 5 -114.92 60.97 26.40
CA ARG A 5 -113.51 60.55 26.73
C ARG A 5 -113.39 59.89 28.11
N ARG A 6 -112.48 58.95 28.44
CA ARG A 6 -111.43 58.09 27.82
C ARG A 6 -110.86 57.25 28.98
N PHE A 7 -110.14 56.17 28.65
CA PHE A 7 -108.91 55.69 29.33
C PHE A 7 -108.82 55.76 30.86
N ALA A 8 -108.73 54.61 31.53
CA ALA A 8 -107.69 54.30 32.55
C ALA A 8 -108.10 53.16 33.52
N LEU A 9 -108.27 51.93 33.03
CA LEU A 9 -108.37 50.77 33.95
C LEU A 9 -107.39 49.62 33.66
N ARG A 10 -106.61 49.69 32.56
CA ARG A 10 -105.54 48.72 32.25
C ARG A 10 -104.13 49.17 32.69
N SER A 11 -104.04 50.29 33.43
CA SER A 11 -102.76 50.84 33.94
C SER A 11 -102.61 50.72 35.47
N ALA A 12 -103.64 50.28 36.20
CA ALA A 12 -103.59 50.18 37.67
C ALA A 12 -103.04 48.84 38.18
N LEU A 13 -103.17 47.75 37.42
CA LEU A 13 -102.66 46.44 37.83
C LEU A 13 -101.14 46.29 37.53
N LEU A 14 -100.63 47.02 36.53
CA LEU A 14 -99.20 46.99 36.18
C LEU A 14 -98.31 47.79 37.16
N LEU A 15 -98.89 48.73 37.91
CA LEU A 15 -98.19 49.56 38.90
C LEU A 15 -98.14 48.93 40.30
N LEU A 16 -99.00 47.95 40.60
CA LEU A 16 -98.90 47.20 41.86
C LEU A 16 -97.78 46.14 41.82
N VAL A 17 -97.45 45.63 40.63
CA VAL A 17 -96.44 44.59 40.42
C VAL A 17 -95.01 45.16 40.35
N LEU A 18 -94.83 46.44 40.00
CA LEU A 18 -93.50 47.09 39.99
C LEU A 18 -93.08 47.71 41.33
N ALA A 19 -93.98 47.85 42.31
CA ALA A 19 -93.65 48.45 43.61
C ALA A 19 -93.24 47.44 44.70
N LEU A 20 -93.45 46.13 44.48
CA LEU A 20 -92.91 45.10 45.38
C LEU A 20 -91.45 44.71 45.06
N ALA A 21 -90.84 45.37 44.07
CA ALA A 21 -89.43 45.20 43.68
C ALA A 21 -88.46 46.11 44.45
N SER A 22 -88.89 46.79 45.50
CA SER A 22 -87.97 47.67 46.24
C SER A 22 -88.40 47.81 47.70
N LEU A 23 -88.04 46.85 48.54
CA LEU A 23 -87.29 47.08 49.78
C LEU A 23 -87.10 45.77 50.56
N ILE A 24 -85.85 45.30 50.56
CA ILE A 24 -85.19 44.47 51.59
C ILE A 24 -85.60 42.98 51.51
N GLY A 25 -84.72 42.03 51.20
CA GLY A 25 -83.30 41.93 51.52
C GLY A 25 -83.09 40.71 52.43
N LEU A 26 -82.24 39.79 51.96
CA LEU A 26 -81.55 38.70 52.67
C LEU A 26 -82.32 37.39 52.95
N GLY A 27 -81.90 36.33 52.24
CA GLY A 27 -81.96 34.94 52.73
C GLY A 27 -82.54 33.94 51.73
N PRO A 28 -81.73 33.01 51.17
CA PRO A 28 -82.24 31.91 50.35
C PRO A 28 -82.61 30.70 51.22
N ALA A 29 -83.80 30.15 51.01
CA ALA A 29 -84.19 28.84 51.50
C ALA A 29 -84.68 27.96 50.34
N MET A 30 -83.78 27.07 49.92
CA MET A 30 -84.01 25.65 49.58
C MET A 30 -85.30 25.27 48.82
N ALA A 31 -85.15 24.83 47.58
CA ALA A 31 -85.97 23.75 47.01
C ALA A 31 -85.13 22.94 46.00
N GLN A 32 -85.28 21.62 46.11
CA GLN A 32 -84.40 20.55 45.61
C GLN A 32 -84.26 20.50 44.07
N GLY A 33 -83.01 20.33 43.61
CA GLY A 33 -82.67 19.96 42.23
C GLY A 33 -82.21 18.50 42.12
N PRO A 34 -82.25 17.89 40.91
CA PRO A 34 -81.92 16.48 40.67
C PRO A 34 -80.40 16.21 40.68
N SER A 35 -80.07 14.90 40.73
CA SER A 35 -78.77 14.27 41.02
C SER A 35 -77.50 14.94 40.48
N ALA A 36 -76.51 15.09 41.36
CA ALA A 36 -75.15 15.49 41.03
C ALA A 36 -74.52 14.59 39.95
N SER A 37 -74.35 15.12 38.75
CA SER A 37 -73.39 14.58 37.79
C SER A 37 -71.97 14.94 38.24
N LEU A 38 -71.07 13.97 38.10
CA LEU A 38 -69.65 14.11 38.39
C LEU A 38 -69.03 15.21 37.51
N GLY A 39 -68.72 16.35 38.14
CA GLY A 39 -67.48 17.09 37.90
C GLY A 39 -67.13 17.49 36.47
N GLU A 40 -68.04 18.05 35.68
CA GLU A 40 -67.63 18.96 34.60
C GLU A 40 -67.10 20.26 35.24
N VAL A 41 -65.77 20.33 35.42
CA VAL A 41 -65.11 21.58 35.80
C VAL A 41 -64.94 22.45 34.53
N PRO A 42 -65.37 23.73 34.53
CA PRO A 42 -65.33 24.58 33.35
C PRO A 42 -63.89 24.78 32.84
N MET A 43 -63.68 24.48 31.56
CA MET A 43 -62.45 24.83 30.85
C MET A 43 -62.39 26.34 30.66
N LEU A 44 -61.67 27.03 31.53
CA LEU A 44 -61.24 28.40 31.24
C LEU A 44 -60.42 28.39 29.94
N LYS A 45 -60.67 29.39 29.09
CA LYS A 45 -59.92 29.68 27.86
C LYS A 45 -58.42 29.65 28.17
N ALA A 46 -57.76 28.56 27.80
CA ALA A 46 -56.31 28.49 27.76
C ALA A 46 -55.95 27.86 26.41
N SER A 47 -56.28 28.55 25.32
CA SER A 47 -55.75 28.25 23.98
C SER A 47 -54.23 28.14 24.01
N ASP A 48 -53.60 28.85 24.95
CA ASP A 48 -52.15 29.03 25.02
C ASP A 48 -51.45 27.87 25.74
N ALA A 49 -52.19 26.96 26.38
CA ALA A 49 -51.63 25.82 27.10
C ALA A 49 -51.51 24.54 26.26
N TYR A 50 -52.24 24.46 25.14
CA TYR A 50 -52.24 23.30 24.26
C TYR A 50 -51.35 23.55 23.04
N GLY A 51 -50.50 22.59 22.71
CA GLY A 51 -49.85 22.51 21.40
C GLY A 51 -50.79 21.91 20.35
N PRO A 52 -50.27 21.43 19.21
CA PRO A 52 -51.06 20.64 18.26
C PRO A 52 -51.52 19.31 18.87
N GLY A 53 -52.71 18.85 18.48
CA GLY A 53 -53.29 17.60 18.96
C GLY A 53 -54.77 17.41 18.66
N ILE A 54 -55.35 16.35 19.21
CA ILE A 54 -56.72 15.91 18.94
C ILE A 54 -57.42 15.59 20.26
N TRP A 55 -58.64 16.11 20.44
CA TRP A 55 -59.48 15.77 21.58
C TRP A 55 -60.18 14.42 21.38
N HIS A 56 -60.01 13.52 22.35
CA HIS A 56 -60.80 12.29 22.46
C HIS A 56 -61.86 12.42 23.57
N HIS A 57 -63.06 11.90 23.31
CA HIS A 57 -64.17 11.90 24.27
C HIS A 57 -64.52 10.44 24.56
N ALA A 58 -64.14 9.96 25.74
CA ALA A 58 -64.49 8.63 26.24
C ALA A 58 -65.68 8.71 27.20
N PRO A 59 -66.40 7.61 27.46
CA PRO A 59 -67.48 7.57 28.45
C PRO A 59 -67.03 8.04 29.85
N GLN A 60 -65.77 7.80 30.21
CA GLN A 60 -65.17 8.16 31.50
C GLN A 60 -64.69 9.62 31.56
N GLY A 61 -64.64 10.32 30.43
CA GLY A 61 -64.20 11.71 30.36
C GLY A 61 -63.49 12.07 29.05
N LYS A 62 -63.17 13.36 28.92
CA LYS A 62 -62.45 13.92 27.77
C LYS A 62 -60.95 13.96 28.06
N THR A 63 -60.13 13.60 27.07
CA THR A 63 -58.67 13.66 27.16
C THR A 63 -58.06 14.24 25.90
N TRP A 64 -56.98 15.01 26.05
CA TRP A 64 -56.26 15.62 24.95
C TRP A 64 -55.14 14.69 24.50
N TYR A 65 -55.08 14.30 23.24
CA TYR A 65 -53.93 13.60 22.66
C TYR A 65 -53.11 14.62 21.87
N GLY A 66 -52.05 15.13 22.48
CA GLY A 66 -51.21 16.15 21.86
C GLY A 66 -50.17 16.71 22.82
N ALA A 67 -49.44 17.70 22.32
CA ALA A 67 -48.46 18.42 23.10
C ALA A 67 -49.11 19.43 24.05
N TYR A 68 -48.41 19.74 25.13
CA TYR A 68 -48.70 20.83 26.05
C TYR A 68 -47.55 21.84 26.06
N ARG A 69 -47.92 23.11 26.21
CA ARG A 69 -46.99 24.23 26.43
C ARG A 69 -46.82 24.43 27.94
N THR A 70 -46.41 23.37 28.63
CA THR A 70 -46.18 23.39 30.08
C THR A 70 -44.89 24.12 30.42
N PHE A 71 -43.90 24.05 29.53
CA PHE A 71 -42.63 24.74 29.58
C PHE A 71 -42.48 25.63 28.34
N ASP A 72 -41.71 26.70 28.46
CA ASP A 72 -41.61 27.72 27.40
C ASP A 72 -40.84 27.22 26.16
N ASP A 73 -39.82 26.39 26.37
CA ASP A 73 -38.86 26.01 25.32
C ASP A 73 -39.08 24.59 24.77
N THR A 74 -40.02 23.82 25.32
CA THR A 74 -40.23 22.42 24.91
C THR A 74 -41.67 21.96 25.04
N HIS A 75 -42.09 21.10 24.12
CA HIS A 75 -43.37 20.42 24.21
C HIS A 75 -43.32 19.35 25.30
N ALA A 76 -44.32 19.35 26.17
CA ALA A 76 -44.50 18.36 27.20
C ALA A 76 -45.67 17.42 26.85
N TYR A 77 -45.56 16.15 27.25
CA TYR A 77 -46.55 15.13 26.94
C TYR A 77 -47.13 14.55 28.21
N CYS A 78 -48.45 14.57 28.32
CA CYS A 78 -49.13 14.05 29.49
C CYS A 78 -49.12 12.52 29.51
N ILE A 79 -48.78 11.97 30.68
CA ILE A 79 -48.79 10.53 30.97
C ILE A 79 -49.99 10.06 31.81
N ASP A 80 -50.87 10.96 32.26
CA ASP A 80 -52.01 10.69 33.16
C ASP A 80 -53.38 11.04 32.52
N ALA A 81 -53.78 10.32 31.46
CA ALA A 81 -55.04 10.58 30.76
C ALA A 81 -56.27 10.78 31.68
N GLY A 82 -57.04 11.84 31.44
CA GLY A 82 -58.28 12.17 32.17
C GLY A 82 -58.12 13.05 33.42
N LYS A 83 -56.90 13.49 33.75
CA LYS A 83 -56.64 14.48 34.82
C LYS A 83 -56.68 15.93 34.29
N GLN A 84 -56.56 16.92 35.19
CA GLN A 84 -56.54 18.34 34.83
C GLN A 84 -55.32 18.70 33.98
N SER A 85 -55.47 19.67 33.08
CA SER A 85 -54.40 20.09 32.15
C SER A 85 -53.15 20.62 32.88
N PRO A 86 -51.94 20.25 32.42
CA PRO A 86 -50.67 20.60 33.04
C PRO A 86 -50.25 22.04 32.69
N LEU A 87 -50.93 23.02 33.28
CA LEU A 87 -50.61 24.44 33.11
C LEU A 87 -49.26 24.78 33.77
N PRO A 88 -48.44 25.71 33.21
CA PRO A 88 -47.12 26.07 33.74
C PRO A 88 -47.07 26.37 35.24
N LYS A 89 -48.10 27.04 35.77
CA LYS A 89 -48.22 27.38 37.20
C LYS A 89 -48.17 26.19 38.17
N TYR A 90 -48.40 24.96 37.68
CA TYR A 90 -48.33 23.75 38.50
C TYR A 90 -46.93 23.14 38.51
N PHE A 91 -46.02 23.59 37.64
CA PHE A 91 -44.68 23.00 37.47
C PHE A 91 -43.55 23.96 37.85
N THR A 92 -43.89 25.13 38.40
CA THR A 92 -42.90 26.05 38.96
C THR A 92 -42.07 25.33 40.03
N ASN A 93 -40.75 25.27 39.84
CA ASN A 93 -39.80 24.55 40.69
C ASN A 93 -40.03 23.02 40.75
N SER A 94 -40.69 22.43 39.75
CA SER A 94 -40.73 20.97 39.65
C SER A 94 -39.35 20.43 39.28
N GLU A 95 -38.84 19.50 40.08
CA GLU A 95 -37.67 18.72 39.71
C GLU A 95 -38.06 17.62 38.71
N ALA A 96 -37.12 17.29 37.82
CA ALA A 96 -37.29 16.23 36.83
C ALA A 96 -36.78 14.91 37.39
N GLN A 97 -37.56 13.84 37.26
CA GLN A 97 -37.10 12.47 37.44
C GLN A 97 -36.75 11.86 36.09
N LYS A 98 -35.52 11.35 35.96
CA LYS A 98 -35.07 10.65 34.75
C LYS A 98 -35.64 9.24 34.70
N ILE A 99 -36.27 8.88 33.58
CA ILE A 99 -36.82 7.54 33.32
C ILE A 99 -36.18 7.00 32.03
N THR A 100 -35.51 5.85 32.11
CA THR A 100 -34.89 5.20 30.94
C THR A 100 -35.96 4.54 30.09
N THR A 101 -36.20 5.10 28.90
CA THR A 101 -37.09 4.54 27.89
C THR A 101 -36.66 5.05 26.52
N ALA A 102 -35.74 4.34 25.89
CA ALA A 102 -35.06 4.83 24.69
C ALA A 102 -36.03 5.04 23.51
N GLN A 103 -37.06 4.21 23.37
CA GLN A 103 -38.00 4.33 22.25
C GLN A 103 -38.87 5.57 22.36
N THR A 104 -39.42 5.84 23.55
CA THR A 104 -40.20 7.06 23.79
C THR A 104 -39.30 8.29 23.75
N ALA A 105 -38.11 8.23 24.37
CA ALA A 105 -37.14 9.32 24.33
C ALA A 105 -36.73 9.70 22.90
N TRP A 106 -36.39 8.69 22.07
CA TRP A 106 -36.06 8.88 20.65
C TRP A 106 -37.23 9.51 19.88
N ALA A 107 -38.44 8.98 20.07
CA ALA A 107 -39.63 9.47 19.38
C ALA A 107 -39.93 10.95 19.74
N LEU A 108 -39.84 11.30 21.02
CA LEU A 108 -40.03 12.68 21.47
C LEU A 108 -38.92 13.59 20.92
N HIS A 109 -37.66 13.16 20.93
CA HIS A 109 -36.55 13.94 20.41
C HIS A 109 -36.71 14.24 18.90
N GLU A 110 -37.02 13.22 18.10
CA GLU A 110 -37.10 13.35 16.64
C GLU A 110 -38.34 14.15 16.19
N TYR A 111 -39.47 13.95 16.87
CA TYR A 111 -40.77 14.39 16.35
C TYR A 111 -41.46 15.50 17.15
N SER A 112 -40.97 15.87 18.34
CA SER A 112 -41.66 16.85 19.19
C SER A 112 -41.79 18.24 18.56
N GLY A 113 -40.89 18.62 17.65
CA GLY A 113 -40.96 19.87 16.89
C GLY A 113 -42.04 19.92 15.81
N SER A 114 -42.73 18.81 15.51
CA SER A 114 -43.74 18.75 14.46
C SER A 114 -44.96 19.63 14.76
N THR A 115 -45.45 20.37 13.77
CA THR A 115 -46.70 21.14 13.87
C THR A 115 -47.96 20.31 13.59
N SER A 116 -47.79 19.03 13.21
CA SER A 116 -48.90 18.13 12.87
C SER A 116 -49.64 17.62 14.12
N ALA A 117 -50.95 17.85 14.16
CA ALA A 117 -51.82 17.31 15.21
C ALA A 117 -51.78 15.77 15.28
N ASP A 118 -51.65 15.09 14.13
CA ASP A 118 -51.56 13.63 14.06
C ASP A 118 -50.24 13.11 14.66
N VAL A 119 -49.11 13.78 14.40
CA VAL A 119 -47.81 13.42 14.98
C VAL A 119 -47.85 13.63 16.50
N GLN A 120 -48.33 14.78 16.96
CA GLN A 120 -48.41 15.08 18.38
C GLN A 120 -49.38 14.15 19.14
N ALA A 121 -50.49 13.77 18.51
CA ALA A 121 -51.40 12.77 19.07
C ALA A 121 -50.74 11.38 19.18
N ALA A 122 -49.92 10.99 18.19
CA ALA A 122 -49.14 9.75 18.25
C ALA A 122 -48.09 9.76 19.36
N LEU A 123 -47.33 10.85 19.52
CA LEU A 123 -46.36 11.02 20.61
C LEU A 123 -47.03 11.00 21.98
N SER A 124 -48.19 11.64 22.12
CA SER A 124 -48.99 11.57 23.34
C SER A 124 -49.49 10.15 23.64
N ALA A 125 -49.76 9.33 22.62
CA ALA A 125 -50.13 7.93 22.83
C ALA A 125 -48.92 7.09 23.27
N LEU A 126 -47.77 7.26 22.63
CA LEU A 126 -46.51 6.61 23.04
C LEU A 126 -46.21 6.88 24.52
N ALA A 127 -46.24 8.16 24.92
CA ALA A 127 -46.00 8.56 26.30
C ALA A 127 -46.98 7.96 27.33
N ARG A 128 -48.18 7.55 26.91
CA ARG A 128 -49.24 7.01 27.80
C ARG A 128 -49.31 5.49 27.82
N LEU A 129 -48.72 4.86 26.83
CA LEU A 129 -48.72 3.41 26.64
C LEU A 129 -47.37 2.79 27.04
N ASP A 130 -46.37 3.62 27.31
CA ASP A 130 -45.04 3.18 27.70
C ASP A 130 -45.01 2.69 29.15
N GLU A 131 -45.04 1.37 29.33
CA GLU A 131 -45.05 0.70 30.63
C GLU A 131 -43.83 1.01 31.52
N ALA A 132 -42.73 1.52 30.95
CA ALA A 132 -41.57 1.95 31.74
C ALA A 132 -41.86 3.24 32.53
N ILE A 133 -42.89 3.99 32.14
CA ILE A 133 -43.27 5.25 32.77
C ILE A 133 -44.39 4.99 33.79
N PRO A 134 -44.27 5.48 35.05
CA PRO A 134 -45.32 5.24 36.05
C PRO A 134 -46.57 6.07 35.72
N HIS A 135 -47.72 5.42 35.50
CA HIS A 135 -48.99 6.08 35.12
C HIS A 135 -50.05 6.13 36.25
N ASP A 136 -50.93 7.14 36.24
CA ASP A 136 -52.15 7.22 37.06
C ASP A 136 -53.32 7.73 36.22
N HIS A 137 -53.79 6.87 35.30
CA HIS A 137 -54.88 7.17 34.38
C HIS A 137 -56.25 7.20 35.07
N LYS A 138 -57.11 8.16 34.68
CA LYS A 138 -58.55 8.17 34.97
C LYS A 138 -59.40 7.78 33.76
N VAL A 139 -58.86 8.01 32.56
CA VAL A 139 -59.38 7.48 31.29
C VAL A 139 -58.36 6.46 30.78
N PRO A 140 -58.76 5.22 30.45
CA PRO A 140 -57.83 4.21 29.93
C PRO A 140 -57.04 4.74 28.73
N PRO A 141 -55.70 4.60 28.70
CA PRO A 141 -54.92 4.95 27.52
C PRO A 141 -55.23 3.95 26.40
N GLN A 142 -55.25 4.43 25.17
CA GLN A 142 -55.55 3.61 23.99
C GLN A 142 -54.65 4.02 22.84
N GLU A 143 -54.37 3.08 21.95
CA GLU A 143 -53.70 3.39 20.70
C GLU A 143 -54.59 4.28 19.83
N PRO A 144 -54.03 5.19 19.01
CA PRO A 144 -54.84 6.06 18.18
C PRO A 144 -55.75 5.32 17.19
N GLY A 145 -55.41 4.08 16.81
CA GLY A 145 -56.26 3.23 15.95
C GLY A 145 -57.63 2.91 16.57
N ASP A 146 -57.70 2.83 17.89
CA ASP A 146 -58.91 2.49 18.64
C ASP A 146 -59.77 3.71 19.00
N LEU A 147 -59.23 4.93 18.83
CA LEU A 147 -59.89 6.18 19.20
C LEU A 147 -60.90 6.69 18.15
N GLY A 148 -61.10 5.94 17.06
CA GLY A 148 -62.08 6.20 16.01
C GLY A 148 -61.59 7.04 14.84
N LYS A 149 -62.48 7.33 13.87
CA LYS A 149 -62.12 7.87 12.54
C LYS A 149 -61.28 9.15 12.56
N LYS A 150 -61.45 10.02 13.58
CA LYS A 150 -60.68 11.27 13.71
C LYS A 150 -59.20 11.05 13.98
N PHE A 151 -58.81 9.87 14.45
CA PHE A 151 -57.42 9.50 14.77
C PHE A 151 -56.76 8.66 13.68
N THR A 152 -57.38 8.51 12.51
CA THR A 152 -56.81 7.69 11.41
C THR A 152 -55.41 8.18 10.99
N GLY A 153 -55.17 9.50 10.98
CA GLY A 153 -53.85 10.07 10.71
C GLY A 153 -52.86 9.79 11.83
N ALA A 154 -53.25 10.06 13.07
CA ALA A 154 -52.47 9.74 14.27
C ALA A 154 -52.12 8.24 14.39
N ALA A 155 -53.01 7.32 13.99
CA ALA A 155 -52.75 5.88 13.98
C ALA A 155 -51.64 5.50 12.99
N LYS A 156 -51.64 6.12 11.80
CA LYS A 156 -50.56 5.95 10.82
C LYS A 156 -49.24 6.46 11.36
N GLN A 157 -49.24 7.64 12.00
CA GLN A 157 -48.03 8.20 12.61
C GLN A 157 -47.53 7.38 13.79
N PHE A 158 -48.43 6.90 14.67
CA PHE A 158 -48.08 6.04 15.80
C PHE A 158 -47.39 4.76 15.34
N SER A 159 -47.94 4.07 14.34
CA SER A 159 -47.32 2.88 13.76
C SER A 159 -45.94 3.18 13.14
N LYS A 160 -45.83 4.29 12.38
CA LYS A 160 -44.57 4.74 11.76
C LYS A 160 -43.50 5.03 12.83
N ILE A 161 -43.81 5.92 13.76
CA ILE A 161 -42.87 6.39 14.81
C ILE A 161 -42.46 5.21 15.70
N SER A 162 -43.40 4.34 16.08
CA SER A 162 -43.08 3.14 16.88
C SER A 162 -42.12 2.19 16.14
N THR A 163 -42.31 2.02 14.83
CA THR A 163 -41.45 1.18 14.00
C THR A 163 -40.04 1.76 13.89
N GLU A 164 -39.94 3.07 13.70
CA GLU A 164 -38.66 3.76 13.63
C GLU A 164 -37.95 3.82 14.98
N ALA A 165 -38.67 4.05 16.08
CA ALA A 165 -38.13 4.03 17.43
C ALA A 165 -37.53 2.66 17.78
N LYS A 166 -38.21 1.56 17.46
CA LYS A 166 -37.67 0.20 17.60
C LYS A 166 -36.38 -0.02 16.81
N LYS A 167 -36.21 0.70 15.71
CA LYS A 167 -35.07 0.58 14.80
C LYS A 167 -33.90 1.49 15.16
N PHE A 168 -34.17 2.71 15.63
CA PHE A 168 -33.15 3.77 15.75
C PHE A 168 -32.93 4.27 17.19
N ALA A 169 -33.73 3.86 18.16
CA ALA A 169 -33.49 4.20 19.55
C ALA A 169 -32.22 3.53 20.10
N GLY A 170 -31.54 4.23 21.02
CA GLY A 170 -30.36 3.73 21.71
C GLY A 170 -30.65 2.58 22.69
N PRO A 171 -29.64 2.10 23.43
CA PRO A 171 -28.26 2.58 23.43
C PRO A 171 -27.52 2.43 22.10
N TYR A 172 -26.57 3.32 21.86
CA TYR A 172 -25.83 3.40 20.61
C TYR A 172 -24.43 2.83 20.74
N THR A 173 -23.95 2.18 19.68
CA THR A 173 -22.56 1.70 19.57
C THR A 173 -21.86 2.42 18.43
N LEU A 174 -20.77 3.12 18.74
CA LEU A 174 -19.87 3.73 17.77
C LEU A 174 -18.60 2.88 17.73
N ASP A 175 -18.26 2.37 16.55
CA ASP A 175 -17.05 1.60 16.32
C ASP A 175 -16.09 2.40 15.44
N VAL A 176 -14.82 2.38 15.83
CA VAL A 176 -13.71 2.98 15.08
C VAL A 176 -12.60 1.95 14.98
N SER A 177 -12.06 1.76 13.78
CA SER A 177 -10.91 0.88 13.58
C SER A 177 -9.88 1.50 12.63
N LEU A 178 -8.62 1.15 12.86
CA LEU A 178 -7.48 1.51 12.03
C LEU A 178 -6.79 0.23 11.58
N THR A 179 -6.67 0.04 10.26
CA THR A 179 -6.05 -1.16 9.68
C THR A 179 -4.92 -0.74 8.75
N PRO A 180 -3.66 -1.15 9.00
CA PRO A 180 -2.55 -0.91 8.08
C PRO A 180 -2.84 -1.51 6.71
N VAL A 181 -2.53 -0.77 5.65
CA VAL A 181 -2.59 -1.29 4.29
C VAL A 181 -1.23 -1.87 3.94
N VAL A 182 -1.26 -3.08 3.41
CA VAL A 182 -0.08 -3.83 3.01
C VAL A 182 0.01 -3.74 1.49
N ASP A 183 1.15 -3.28 0.95
CA ASP A 183 1.42 -3.37 -0.48
C ASP A 183 2.04 -4.73 -0.77
N MET A 184 1.42 -5.53 -1.63
CA MET A 184 2.14 -6.66 -2.20
C MET A 184 3.08 -6.10 -3.26
N PRO A 185 4.41 -6.17 -3.07
CA PRO A 185 5.33 -5.82 -4.11
C PRO A 185 5.16 -6.86 -5.21
N VAL A 186 5.28 -6.42 -6.45
CA VAL A 186 5.60 -7.33 -7.54
C VAL A 186 6.94 -7.95 -7.18
N LEU A 187 6.92 -9.20 -6.72
CA LEU A 187 8.13 -10.00 -6.63
C LEU A 187 8.57 -10.18 -8.09
N GLU A 188 9.56 -9.41 -8.53
CA GLU A 188 10.36 -9.92 -9.64
C GLU A 188 10.99 -11.23 -9.15
N PRO A 189 10.83 -12.32 -9.91
CA PRO A 189 11.32 -13.61 -9.47
C PRO A 189 12.83 -13.49 -9.25
N TYR A 190 13.27 -13.74 -8.01
CA TYR A 190 14.63 -14.19 -7.75
C TYR A 190 14.93 -15.31 -8.74
N GLY A 191 15.87 -15.07 -9.65
CA GLY A 191 16.47 -16.03 -10.56
C GLY A 191 15.49 -16.99 -11.25
N GLY A 192 15.17 -16.73 -12.52
CA GLY A 192 14.63 -17.75 -13.41
C GLY A 192 15.66 -18.88 -13.64
N GLN A 193 15.74 -19.82 -12.71
CA GLN A 193 15.98 -21.22 -13.03
C GLN A 193 14.69 -21.94 -12.67
N GLU A 194 13.86 -22.21 -13.68
CA GLU A 194 12.86 -23.26 -13.55
C GLU A 194 13.61 -24.53 -13.12
N PRO A 195 13.24 -25.17 -12.00
CA PRO A 195 13.79 -26.49 -11.70
C PRO A 195 13.30 -27.42 -12.80
N GLU A 196 14.23 -27.95 -13.60
CA GLU A 196 13.95 -29.13 -14.41
C GLU A 196 13.35 -30.21 -13.50
N ASP A 197 12.25 -30.80 -13.97
CA ASP A 197 11.49 -31.86 -13.31
C ASP A 197 12.38 -32.85 -12.53
N GLY A 198 12.28 -32.82 -11.20
CA GLY A 198 13.03 -33.75 -10.36
C GLY A 198 12.83 -33.56 -8.85
N ASP A 199 11.76 -34.14 -8.30
CA ASP A 199 11.64 -34.62 -6.92
C ASP A 199 12.31 -33.78 -5.80
N VAL A 200 11.80 -32.57 -5.53
CA VAL A 200 12.08 -31.93 -4.23
C VAL A 200 11.07 -32.43 -3.21
N LYS A 201 11.47 -33.44 -2.44
CA LYS A 201 10.80 -33.84 -1.20
C LYS A 201 10.61 -32.61 -0.31
N ARG A 202 9.36 -32.35 0.06
CA ARG A 202 8.97 -31.44 1.14
C ARG A 202 9.66 -31.89 2.43
N VAL A 203 10.75 -31.21 2.80
CA VAL A 203 11.32 -31.33 4.15
C VAL A 203 10.44 -30.51 5.06
N ASP A 204 9.63 -31.21 5.85
CA ASP A 204 8.70 -30.65 6.81
C ASP A 204 9.46 -30.34 8.11
N ASP A 205 10.34 -29.34 8.09
CA ASP A 205 11.02 -28.86 9.30
C ASP A 205 10.13 -27.87 10.04
N SER A 206 9.15 -28.46 10.73
CA SER A 206 8.40 -27.83 11.80
C SER A 206 9.34 -27.51 12.98
N LYS A 207 9.90 -26.29 13.01
CA LYS A 207 10.19 -25.47 14.21
C LYS A 207 10.98 -24.20 13.84
N GLY A 208 10.28 -23.06 13.70
CA GLY A 208 10.94 -21.76 13.66
C GLY A 208 10.19 -20.69 12.87
N ASP A 209 9.34 -19.96 13.59
CA ASP A 209 8.76 -18.65 13.25
C ASP A 209 7.73 -18.55 12.10
N ASP A 210 6.72 -17.73 12.35
CA ASP A 210 5.53 -17.46 11.52
C ASP A 210 5.95 -16.74 10.22
N THR A 211 6.52 -17.47 9.26
CA THR A 211 7.00 -16.96 7.96
C THR A 211 5.84 -16.71 7.00
N ARG A 212 4.98 -15.76 7.36
CA ARG A 212 4.10 -15.10 6.38
C ARG A 212 4.98 -14.17 5.53
N PRO A 213 4.74 -14.07 4.21
CA PRO A 213 5.43 -13.11 3.35
C PRO A 213 5.31 -11.71 3.96
N GLN A 214 6.44 -11.13 4.36
CA GLN A 214 6.49 -9.76 4.90
C GLN A 214 6.45 -8.78 3.73
N PHE A 215 5.25 -8.33 3.42
CA PHE A 215 4.97 -7.36 2.38
C PHE A 215 5.28 -5.92 2.86
N PRO A 216 5.91 -5.04 2.04
CA PRO A 216 6.09 -3.61 2.32
C PRO A 216 4.78 -2.92 2.72
N MET A 217 4.83 -2.07 3.74
CA MET A 217 3.70 -1.21 4.10
C MET A 217 3.74 0.07 3.27
N THR A 218 2.60 0.49 2.74
CA THR A 218 2.41 1.65 1.85
C THR A 218 2.52 3.02 2.55
N GLY A 219 2.80 3.04 3.85
CA GLY A 219 2.58 4.24 4.67
C GLY A 219 1.12 4.69 4.70
N THR A 220 0.15 3.80 4.47
CA THR A 220 -1.28 4.13 4.58
C THR A 220 -2.02 3.24 5.58
N VAL A 221 -3.04 3.83 6.22
CA VAL A 221 -3.91 3.16 7.18
C VAL A 221 -5.35 3.43 6.78
N THR A 222 -6.18 2.39 6.82
CA THR A 222 -7.62 2.50 6.56
C THR A 222 -8.34 2.78 7.87
N LEU A 223 -9.05 3.91 7.95
CA LEU A 223 -10.00 4.26 9.00
C LEU A 223 -11.39 3.74 8.63
N SER A 224 -12.01 2.96 9.50
CA SER A 224 -13.41 2.55 9.39
C SER A 224 -14.20 3.07 10.58
N VAL A 225 -15.38 3.65 10.31
CA VAL A 225 -16.29 4.14 11.35
C VAL A 225 -17.71 3.66 11.09
N SER A 226 -18.36 3.07 12.09
CA SER A 226 -19.76 2.66 12.03
C SER A 226 -20.53 3.04 13.29
N LEU A 227 -21.81 3.38 13.12
CA LEU A 227 -22.71 3.75 14.19
C LEU A 227 -23.98 2.89 14.12
N THR A 228 -24.31 2.21 15.20
CA THR A 228 -25.47 1.33 15.29
C THR A 228 -26.34 1.66 16.52
N SER A 229 -27.64 1.37 16.41
CA SER A 229 -28.61 1.46 17.50
C SER A 229 -28.65 0.17 18.32
N ALA A 230 -29.47 0.12 19.36
CA ALA A 230 -29.64 -1.07 20.20
C ALA A 230 -30.15 -2.29 19.44
N SER A 231 -30.85 -2.08 18.33
CA SER A 231 -31.33 -3.16 17.46
C SER A 231 -30.25 -3.74 16.54
N GLY A 232 -29.03 -3.19 16.57
CA GLY A 232 -27.97 -3.48 15.61
C GLY A 232 -28.15 -2.80 14.24
N THR A 233 -29.17 -1.95 14.09
CA THR A 233 -29.39 -1.20 12.84
C THR A 233 -28.41 -0.04 12.75
N ALA A 234 -27.80 0.14 11.57
CA ALA A 234 -27.03 1.35 11.26
C ALA A 234 -27.89 2.62 11.37
N VAL A 235 -27.33 3.67 11.96
CA VAL A 235 -28.00 4.99 12.15
C VAL A 235 -27.35 6.00 11.20
N PRO A 236 -27.86 6.20 9.97
CA PRO A 236 -27.27 7.08 8.98
C PRO A 236 -27.61 8.56 9.24
N GLY A 237 -26.82 9.47 8.66
CA GLY A 237 -27.10 10.90 8.67
C GLY A 237 -26.64 11.64 9.92
N ILE A 238 -25.95 10.97 10.84
CA ILE A 238 -25.42 11.59 12.06
C ILE A 238 -24.03 12.17 11.76
N PRO A 239 -23.79 13.46 12.04
CA PRO A 239 -22.46 14.05 12.01
C PRO A 239 -21.55 13.42 13.07
N LEU A 240 -20.38 12.96 12.64
CA LEU A 240 -19.33 12.40 13.48
C LEU A 240 -18.16 13.38 13.51
N THR A 241 -17.75 13.82 14.69
CA THR A 241 -16.51 14.59 14.87
C THR A 241 -15.34 13.62 14.94
N LEU A 242 -14.25 13.93 14.24
CA LEU A 242 -13.03 13.13 14.23
C LEU A 242 -11.85 13.93 14.75
N ASP A 243 -11.04 13.28 15.58
CA ASP A 243 -9.72 13.73 16.00
C ASP A 243 -8.72 12.61 15.64
N VAL A 244 -7.92 12.86 14.61
CA VAL A 244 -6.98 11.90 14.04
C VAL A 244 -5.58 12.49 14.10
N ASN A 245 -4.65 11.75 14.71
CA ASN A 245 -3.26 12.14 14.88
C ASN A 245 -2.33 11.12 14.20
N GLY A 246 -1.14 11.57 13.78
CA GLY A 246 -0.14 10.73 13.11
C GLY A 246 -0.34 10.56 11.61
N THR A 247 -1.16 11.40 10.98
CA THR A 247 -1.50 11.30 9.54
C THR A 247 -1.57 12.67 8.88
N GLU A 248 -1.43 12.71 7.57
CA GLU A 248 -1.61 13.92 6.76
C GLU A 248 -3.09 14.14 6.39
N ASN A 249 -3.55 15.39 6.41
CA ASN A 249 -4.84 15.83 5.85
C ASN A 249 -6.06 14.99 6.27
N ALA A 250 -6.08 14.47 7.51
CA ALA A 250 -7.19 13.66 7.99
C ALA A 250 -8.51 14.45 8.05
N PRO A 251 -9.66 13.82 7.75
CA PRO A 251 -10.95 14.47 7.85
C PRO A 251 -11.27 14.82 9.31
N LYS A 252 -11.76 16.04 9.55
CA LYS A 252 -12.23 16.49 10.88
C LYS A 252 -13.65 16.02 11.21
N SER A 253 -14.38 15.56 10.20
CA SER A 253 -15.76 15.10 10.36
C SER A 253 -16.15 14.11 9.28
N LEU A 254 -17.05 13.19 9.63
CA LEU A 254 -17.73 12.29 8.71
C LEU A 254 -19.24 12.33 8.96
N THR A 255 -20.02 11.72 8.09
CA THR A 255 -21.45 11.46 8.33
C THR A 255 -21.67 9.97 8.32
N SER A 256 -22.33 9.44 9.34
CA SER A 256 -22.66 8.02 9.43
C SER A 256 -23.52 7.58 8.23
N LYS A 257 -23.34 6.34 7.79
CA LYS A 257 -24.05 5.74 6.64
C LYS A 257 -24.60 4.37 7.01
N ALA A 258 -25.42 3.80 6.12
CA ALA A 258 -25.95 2.45 6.28
C ALA A 258 -24.85 1.35 6.25
N LYS A 259 -23.70 1.66 5.65
CA LYS A 259 -22.48 0.85 5.70
C LYS A 259 -21.39 1.63 6.45
N PRO A 260 -20.39 0.96 7.05
CA PRO A 260 -19.24 1.63 7.63
C PRO A 260 -18.62 2.62 6.64
N VAL A 261 -18.27 3.82 7.12
CA VAL A 261 -17.58 4.81 6.33
C VAL A 261 -16.09 4.48 6.38
N VAL A 262 -15.48 4.30 5.21
CA VAL A 262 -14.09 3.89 5.08
C VAL A 262 -13.30 4.97 4.36
N THR A 263 -12.19 5.40 4.96
CA THR A 263 -11.27 6.41 4.41
C THR A 263 -9.83 5.93 4.56
N THR A 264 -9.03 6.11 3.52
CA THR A 264 -7.58 5.88 3.57
C THR A 264 -6.88 7.12 4.09
N LEU A 265 -6.04 6.93 5.11
CA LEU A 265 -5.19 7.96 5.71
C LEU A 265 -3.75 7.72 5.27
N LYS A 266 -3.06 8.79 4.87
CA LYS A 266 -1.63 8.75 4.53
C LYS A 266 -0.79 9.18 5.73
N LEU A 267 0.34 8.51 5.92
CA LEU A 267 1.32 8.81 6.95
C LEU A 267 2.55 9.44 6.31
N ASN A 268 3.17 10.39 7.01
CA ASN A 268 4.42 11.02 6.56
C ASN A 268 5.65 10.32 7.14
N ALA A 269 5.51 9.62 8.27
CA ALA A 269 6.60 8.93 8.95
C ALA A 269 6.04 7.80 9.85
N PRO A 270 6.89 6.86 10.30
CA PRO A 270 6.55 5.92 11.35
C PRO A 270 6.06 6.61 12.62
N GLY A 271 5.25 5.89 13.38
CA GLY A 271 4.73 6.36 14.65
C GLY A 271 3.36 5.79 14.97
N THR A 272 2.78 6.31 16.04
CA THR A 272 1.42 5.95 16.45
C THR A 272 0.40 6.76 15.67
N VAL A 273 -0.53 6.09 15.01
CA VAL A 273 -1.77 6.69 14.50
C VAL A 273 -2.87 6.47 15.51
N THR A 274 -3.58 7.53 15.88
CA THR A 274 -4.79 7.45 16.72
C THR A 274 -5.95 8.10 16.00
N ALA A 275 -7.13 7.48 16.08
CA ALA A 275 -8.37 8.07 15.58
C ALA A 275 -9.42 7.98 16.67
N LYS A 276 -9.96 9.13 17.09
CA LYS A 276 -11.11 9.24 17.99
C LYS A 276 -12.29 9.78 17.20
N ALA A 277 -13.44 9.13 17.32
CA ALA A 277 -14.70 9.60 16.78
C ALA A 277 -15.69 9.87 17.92
N SER A 278 -16.53 10.88 17.75
CA SER A 278 -17.64 11.18 18.68
C SER A 278 -18.89 11.64 17.94
N ALA A 279 -20.05 11.35 18.52
CA ALA A 279 -21.35 11.71 17.97
C ALA A 279 -22.33 12.11 19.08
N ARG A 280 -23.23 13.06 18.78
CA ARG A 280 -24.35 13.45 19.63
C ARG A 280 -25.64 12.84 19.06
N LEU A 281 -26.37 12.10 19.87
CA LEU A 281 -27.46 11.21 19.45
C LEU A 281 -28.71 11.43 20.30
N ALA A 282 -29.85 10.96 19.81
CA ALA A 282 -31.12 11.06 20.53
C ALA A 282 -31.00 10.47 21.96
N PRO A 283 -31.72 11.05 22.94
CA PRO A 283 -31.68 10.58 24.32
C PRO A 283 -32.18 9.14 24.48
N GLU A 284 -31.70 8.49 25.54
CA GLU A 284 -32.15 7.13 25.95
C GLU A 284 -33.21 7.19 27.06
N SER A 285 -33.57 8.39 27.49
CA SER A 285 -34.41 8.68 28.64
C SER A 285 -35.32 9.88 28.42
N VAL A 286 -36.37 9.94 29.23
CA VAL A 286 -37.26 11.09 29.33
C VAL A 286 -37.16 11.71 30.72
N LEU A 287 -37.54 12.98 30.82
CA LEU A 287 -37.64 13.71 32.07
C LEU A 287 -39.11 13.77 32.50
N LEU A 288 -39.44 13.14 33.61
CA LEU A 288 -40.77 13.12 34.22
C LEU A 288 -40.90 14.24 35.26
N TYR A 289 -41.95 15.05 35.14
CA TYR A 289 -42.24 16.16 36.04
C TYR A 289 -43.55 15.94 36.80
N GLU A 290 -43.52 16.25 38.09
CA GLU A 290 -44.68 16.17 38.96
C GLU A 290 -45.30 17.56 39.25
N PRO A 291 -46.64 17.69 39.16
CA PRO A 291 -47.30 18.93 39.52
C PRO A 291 -47.18 19.20 41.02
N GLN A 292 -46.79 20.42 41.35
CA GLN A 292 -46.63 20.88 42.71
C GLN A 292 -47.99 21.13 43.37
N LYS A 293 -48.08 20.79 44.67
CA LYS A 293 -49.22 21.10 45.55
C LYS A 293 -50.56 20.40 45.19
N THR A 294 -50.61 19.53 44.17
CA THR A 294 -51.83 18.79 43.81
C THR A 294 -51.54 17.52 43.02
N LYS A 295 -52.26 16.43 43.31
CA LYS A 295 -52.25 15.19 42.51
C LYS A 295 -53.34 15.13 41.42
N ARG A 296 -54.16 16.18 41.30
CA ARG A 296 -55.29 16.25 40.35
C ARG A 296 -54.87 16.67 38.93
N VAL A 297 -53.66 17.19 38.79
CA VAL A 297 -53.08 17.64 37.53
C VAL A 297 -52.31 16.50 36.88
N GLN A 298 -52.29 16.48 35.56
CA GLN A 298 -51.53 15.52 34.75
C GLN A 298 -50.03 15.68 34.99
N ARG A 299 -49.31 14.59 35.26
CA ARG A 299 -47.84 14.57 35.13
C ARG A 299 -47.44 14.63 33.66
N VAL A 300 -46.27 15.17 33.38
CA VAL A 300 -45.78 15.34 32.01
C VAL A 300 -44.36 14.82 31.85
N ILE A 301 -44.02 14.40 30.64
CA ILE A 301 -42.65 14.07 30.23
C ILE A 301 -42.16 14.99 29.12
N THR A 302 -40.85 15.21 29.08
CA THR A 302 -40.13 15.82 27.95
C THR A 302 -38.99 14.87 27.52
N PRO A 303 -38.47 14.99 26.28
CA PRO A 303 -37.20 14.34 25.97
C PRO A 303 -36.10 14.85 26.90
N ASP A 304 -35.17 13.97 27.26
CA ASP A 304 -33.94 14.33 27.97
C ASP A 304 -32.89 14.91 26.99
N GLU A 305 -31.76 15.34 27.52
CA GLU A 305 -30.64 15.80 26.71
C GLU A 305 -30.07 14.68 25.82
N PRO A 306 -29.69 14.98 24.56
CA PRO A 306 -29.00 14.06 23.69
C PRO A 306 -27.77 13.41 24.36
N VAL A 307 -27.53 12.13 24.06
CA VAL A 307 -26.37 11.40 24.57
C VAL A 307 -25.15 11.60 23.67
N GLU A 308 -23.96 11.61 24.26
CA GLU A 308 -22.70 11.59 23.52
C GLU A 308 -22.08 10.20 23.59
N VAL A 309 -21.69 9.68 22.43
CA VAL A 309 -20.89 8.45 22.33
C VAL A 309 -19.54 8.77 21.70
N SER A 310 -18.50 8.06 22.14
CA SER A 310 -17.17 8.18 21.55
C SER A 310 -16.46 6.84 21.51
N ALA A 311 -15.60 6.67 20.53
CA ALA A 311 -14.74 5.50 20.37
C ALA A 311 -13.38 5.91 19.84
N GLN A 312 -12.37 5.09 20.14
CA GLN A 312 -10.99 5.36 19.72
C GLN A 312 -10.33 4.09 19.20
N ALA A 313 -9.48 4.26 18.20
CA ALA A 313 -8.57 3.25 17.70
C ALA A 313 -7.15 3.78 17.69
N LYS A 314 -6.19 2.86 17.84
CA LYS A 314 -4.77 3.14 17.74
C LYS A 314 -4.10 2.04 16.92
N VAL A 315 -3.13 2.42 16.09
CA VAL A 315 -2.20 1.48 15.45
C VAL A 315 -0.79 2.06 15.44
N ASP A 316 0.20 1.23 15.72
CA ASP A 316 1.61 1.61 15.64
C ASP A 316 2.18 1.18 14.29
N MET A 317 2.79 2.13 13.59
CA MET A 317 3.38 1.94 12.27
C MET A 317 4.89 2.05 12.38
N THR A 318 5.59 1.05 11.85
CA THR A 318 7.06 0.95 11.85
C THR A 318 7.49 0.60 10.44
N SER A 319 8.53 1.25 9.92
CA SER A 319 9.16 0.87 8.65
C SER A 319 9.70 -0.56 8.74
N LYS A 320 9.45 -1.34 7.69
CA LYS A 320 9.98 -2.70 7.53
C LYS A 320 10.74 -2.74 6.20
N PRO A 321 11.97 -2.20 6.18
CA PRO A 321 12.70 -2.04 4.95
C PRO A 321 13.02 -3.38 4.29
N ARG A 322 13.14 -3.33 2.97
CA ARG A 322 13.77 -4.35 2.14
C ARG A 322 14.64 -3.65 1.12
N VAL A 323 15.82 -4.19 0.85
CA VAL A 323 16.71 -3.72 -0.20
C VAL A 323 16.87 -4.82 -1.24
N SER A 324 16.84 -4.44 -2.52
CA SER A 324 17.27 -5.25 -3.65
C SER A 324 18.41 -4.50 -4.33
N THR A 325 19.46 -5.20 -4.72
CA THR A 325 20.72 -4.60 -5.17
C THR A 325 21.17 -5.16 -6.52
N GLU A 326 22.15 -4.48 -7.14
CA GLU A 326 22.84 -4.92 -8.34
C GLU A 326 24.21 -4.23 -8.47
N ILE A 327 25.30 -5.02 -8.47
CA ILE A 327 26.65 -4.51 -8.71
C ILE A 327 26.81 -3.98 -10.13
N SER A 328 27.51 -2.86 -10.30
CA SER A 328 27.68 -2.21 -11.61
C SER A 328 28.49 -3.02 -12.62
N ASP A 329 29.36 -3.91 -12.15
CA ASP A 329 30.18 -4.79 -12.99
C ASP A 329 30.50 -6.09 -12.23
N GLN A 330 30.22 -7.24 -12.85
CA GLN A 330 30.50 -8.57 -12.29
C GLN A 330 31.87 -9.13 -12.73
N SER A 331 32.59 -8.43 -13.60
CA SER A 331 33.95 -8.79 -14.01
C SER A 331 34.87 -7.58 -14.00
N PRO A 332 34.99 -6.86 -12.87
CA PRO A 332 35.81 -5.66 -12.80
C PRO A 332 37.30 -6.02 -12.92
N GLN A 333 38.12 -5.03 -13.28
CA GLN A 333 39.58 -5.13 -13.24
C GLN A 333 40.14 -4.46 -11.98
N PRO A 334 41.35 -4.84 -11.53
CA PRO A 334 42.04 -4.12 -10.46
C PRO A 334 42.16 -2.63 -10.79
N GLY A 335 41.74 -1.77 -9.87
CA GLY A 335 41.68 -0.32 -10.06
C GLY A 335 40.37 0.24 -10.62
N ASP A 336 39.44 -0.61 -11.07
CA ASP A 336 38.12 -0.15 -11.52
C ASP A 336 37.31 0.41 -10.36
N SER A 337 36.38 1.31 -10.69
CA SER A 337 35.43 1.88 -9.73
C SER A 337 34.08 1.21 -9.88
N ILE A 338 33.69 0.43 -8.87
CA ILE A 338 32.40 -0.28 -8.82
C ILE A 338 31.42 0.46 -7.91
N THR A 339 30.14 0.40 -8.25
CA THR A 339 29.03 0.95 -7.46
C THR A 339 27.94 -0.10 -7.35
N ASP A 340 27.08 0.01 -6.35
CA ASP A 340 25.84 -0.76 -6.25
C ASP A 340 24.62 0.10 -6.62
N THR A 341 23.70 -0.48 -7.38
CA THR A 341 22.37 0.08 -7.65
C THR A 341 21.34 -0.61 -6.78
N PHE A 342 20.76 0.11 -5.83
CA PHE A 342 19.88 -0.49 -4.84
C PHE A 342 18.50 0.16 -4.76
N THR A 343 17.47 -0.68 -4.60
CA THR A 343 16.08 -0.26 -4.39
C THR A 343 15.65 -0.52 -2.97
N VAL A 344 15.32 0.54 -2.23
CA VAL A 344 14.73 0.45 -0.89
C VAL A 344 13.21 0.48 -0.98
N SER A 345 12.54 -0.42 -0.25
CA SER A 345 11.08 -0.46 -0.14
C SER A 345 10.66 -0.73 1.31
N GLY A 346 9.38 -0.51 1.64
CA GLY A 346 8.82 -0.82 2.96
C GLY A 346 9.03 0.23 4.03
N LEU A 347 9.48 1.44 3.66
CA LEU A 347 9.48 2.59 4.55
C LEU A 347 8.09 3.24 4.63
N VAL A 348 7.69 3.68 5.82
CA VAL A 348 6.40 4.38 6.04
C VAL A 348 6.51 5.84 5.63
N GLY A 349 5.71 6.26 4.64
CA GLY A 349 5.65 7.65 4.21
C GLY A 349 6.95 8.13 3.57
N ASP A 350 7.38 9.32 3.94
CA ASP A 350 8.62 9.96 3.47
C ASP A 350 9.81 9.65 4.39
N HIS A 351 9.71 8.62 5.23
CA HIS A 351 10.78 8.23 6.12
C HIS A 351 12.00 7.78 5.33
N THR A 352 13.17 8.24 5.77
CA THR A 352 14.46 7.90 5.20
C THR A 352 15.30 7.07 6.18
N VAL A 353 16.21 6.27 5.65
CA VAL A 353 17.14 5.43 6.41
C VAL A 353 18.57 5.65 5.95
N THR A 354 19.51 5.09 6.71
CA THR A 354 20.91 4.96 6.29
C THR A 354 21.13 3.52 5.84
N VAL A 355 21.73 3.34 4.67
CA VAL A 355 22.12 2.05 4.10
C VAL A 355 23.65 1.98 4.13
N GLU A 356 24.18 1.00 4.86
CA GLU A 356 25.60 0.68 4.88
C GLU A 356 25.86 -0.40 3.83
N HIS A 357 26.84 -0.17 2.96
CA HIS A 357 27.24 -1.08 1.88
C HIS A 357 28.63 -1.61 2.19
N GLU A 358 28.77 -2.92 2.31
CA GLU A 358 30.05 -3.59 2.55
C GLU A 358 30.42 -4.42 1.32
N LEU A 359 31.62 -4.19 0.79
CA LEU A 359 32.22 -5.03 -0.24
C LEU A 359 33.07 -6.09 0.44
N TRP A 360 32.69 -7.34 0.24
CA TRP A 360 33.37 -8.52 0.77
C TRP A 360 34.30 -9.11 -0.28
N GLN A 361 35.37 -9.77 0.16
CA GLN A 361 36.22 -10.63 -0.65
C GLN A 361 36.25 -12.05 -0.13
N THR A 362 36.45 -13.02 -1.02
CA THR A 362 36.65 -14.45 -0.69
C THR A 362 37.34 -15.16 -1.85
N GLU A 363 38.11 -16.20 -1.54
CA GLU A 363 38.78 -17.05 -2.52
C GLU A 363 37.83 -18.05 -3.16
N SER A 364 36.80 -18.49 -2.43
CA SER A 364 35.84 -19.50 -2.88
C SER A 364 34.57 -18.85 -3.44
N VAL A 365 33.94 -19.50 -4.42
CA VAL A 365 32.67 -19.03 -5.00
C VAL A 365 31.64 -18.80 -3.88
N PRO A 366 31.07 -17.60 -3.74
CA PRO A 366 30.03 -17.33 -2.74
C PRO A 366 28.76 -18.14 -2.98
N GLU A 367 28.21 -18.73 -1.91
CA GLU A 367 26.91 -19.40 -1.94
C GLU A 367 25.81 -18.45 -1.41
N PRO A 368 24.69 -18.25 -2.15
CA PRO A 368 23.63 -17.36 -1.70
C PRO A 368 23.09 -17.74 -0.31
N GLY A 369 23.11 -16.79 0.63
CA GLY A 369 22.59 -16.99 1.99
C GLY A 369 23.59 -17.52 3.00
N LYS A 370 24.84 -17.79 2.58
CA LYS A 370 25.89 -18.29 3.46
C LYS A 370 27.13 -17.41 3.31
N LYS A 371 27.59 -16.86 4.43
CA LYS A 371 28.87 -16.17 4.47
C LYS A 371 30.00 -17.21 4.40
N ASN A 372 30.94 -17.05 3.48
CA ASN A 372 32.13 -17.89 3.40
C ASN A 372 33.04 -17.70 4.64
N ASP A 373 33.78 -18.74 5.02
CA ASP A 373 34.61 -18.72 6.24
C ASP A 373 35.81 -17.76 6.12
N ASP A 374 36.33 -17.60 4.90
CA ASP A 374 37.39 -16.68 4.51
C ASP A 374 36.88 -15.28 4.13
N ALA A 375 35.57 -15.03 4.19
CA ALA A 375 35.02 -13.75 3.74
C ALA A 375 35.37 -12.59 4.68
N GLU A 376 36.03 -11.56 4.12
CA GLU A 376 36.40 -10.33 4.81
C GLU A 376 35.94 -9.07 4.07
N VAL A 377 35.67 -8.00 4.82
CA VAL A 377 35.27 -6.70 4.26
C VAL A 377 36.51 -5.97 3.79
N ILE A 378 36.56 -5.62 2.50
CA ILE A 378 37.67 -4.86 1.90
C ILE A 378 37.37 -3.38 1.74
N ALA A 379 36.09 -3.01 1.68
CA ALA A 379 35.67 -1.62 1.59
C ALA A 379 34.23 -1.44 2.10
N GLN A 380 33.91 -0.22 2.50
CA GLN A 380 32.58 0.15 2.99
C GLN A 380 32.23 1.56 2.51
N VAL A 381 30.97 1.75 2.09
CA VAL A 381 30.39 3.08 1.81
C VAL A 381 29.02 3.21 2.47
N THR A 382 28.51 4.43 2.62
CA THR A 382 27.26 4.68 3.33
C THR A 382 26.38 5.65 2.56
N SER A 383 25.16 5.22 2.22
CA SER A 383 24.13 6.08 1.67
C SER A 383 23.21 6.59 2.77
N LYS A 384 23.15 7.91 2.96
CA LYS A 384 22.30 8.56 3.98
C LYS A 384 21.03 9.12 3.35
N ASP A 385 20.03 9.37 4.18
CA ASP A 385 18.75 9.98 3.79
C ASP A 385 18.04 9.24 2.63
N VAL A 386 18.16 7.91 2.62
CA VAL A 386 17.60 7.04 1.60
C VAL A 386 16.11 6.78 1.85
N GLY A 387 15.24 7.25 0.97
CA GLY A 387 13.81 6.95 0.97
C GLY A 387 13.46 5.69 0.16
N ASN A 388 12.16 5.38 0.05
CA ASN A 388 11.70 4.33 -0.88
C ASN A 388 12.07 4.71 -2.34
N GLY A 389 12.50 3.74 -3.14
CA GLY A 389 12.89 3.94 -4.54
C GLY A 389 14.27 3.37 -4.86
N THR A 390 14.73 3.57 -6.10
CA THR A 390 16.05 3.15 -6.58
C THR A 390 17.08 4.26 -6.40
N HIS A 391 18.26 3.88 -5.93
CA HIS A 391 19.39 4.73 -5.58
C HIS A 391 20.69 4.10 -6.06
N ARG A 392 21.80 4.82 -5.89
CA ARG A 392 23.14 4.34 -6.23
C ARG A 392 24.09 4.62 -5.08
N SER A 393 24.97 3.67 -4.77
CA SER A 393 26.01 3.84 -3.75
C SER A 393 27.09 4.81 -4.24
N ASP A 394 27.92 5.29 -3.31
CA ASP A 394 29.21 5.87 -3.69
C ASP A 394 30.10 4.77 -4.31
N ALA A 395 31.06 5.19 -5.13
CA ALA A 395 31.97 4.26 -5.80
C ALA A 395 33.05 3.73 -4.84
N ILE A 396 33.36 2.44 -4.98
CA ILE A 396 34.48 1.77 -4.35
C ILE A 396 35.50 1.41 -5.43
N THR A 397 36.77 1.73 -5.20
CA THR A 397 37.86 1.32 -6.09
C THR A 397 38.33 -0.08 -5.72
N VAL A 398 38.34 -0.99 -6.69
CA VAL A 398 38.91 -2.34 -6.54
C VAL A 398 40.42 -2.20 -6.29
N PRO A 399 40.99 -2.82 -5.23
CA PRO A 399 42.41 -2.76 -4.97
C PRO A 399 43.25 -3.22 -6.17
N GLN A 400 44.44 -2.64 -6.34
CA GLN A 400 45.32 -2.88 -7.51
C GLN A 400 45.87 -4.32 -7.56
N ASP A 401 45.93 -4.99 -6.41
CA ASP A 401 46.41 -6.35 -6.21
C ASP A 401 45.28 -7.36 -5.97
N PHE A 402 44.03 -6.95 -6.19
CA PHE A 402 42.86 -7.78 -5.93
C PHE A 402 42.68 -8.87 -6.99
N HIS A 403 42.45 -10.10 -6.54
CA HIS A 403 42.00 -11.22 -7.35
C HIS A 403 41.04 -12.11 -6.55
N GLY A 404 40.13 -12.80 -7.23
CA GLY A 404 39.15 -13.67 -6.60
C GLY A 404 37.72 -13.10 -6.63
N TRP A 405 36.88 -13.58 -5.72
CA TRP A 405 35.46 -13.23 -5.67
C TRP A 405 35.23 -12.01 -4.78
N MET A 406 34.37 -11.11 -5.24
CA MET A 406 33.85 -10.02 -4.42
C MET A 406 32.32 -9.99 -4.47
N TYR A 407 31.69 -9.50 -3.40
CA TYR A 407 30.26 -9.26 -3.41
C TYR A 407 29.83 -8.18 -2.43
N PHE A 408 28.73 -7.49 -2.75
CA PHE A 408 28.12 -6.51 -1.86
C PHE A 408 27.16 -7.15 -0.85
N THR A 409 27.07 -6.53 0.33
CA THR A 409 25.93 -6.69 1.24
C THR A 409 25.54 -5.36 1.83
N GLU A 410 24.24 -5.14 1.99
CA GLU A 410 23.71 -3.91 2.55
C GLU A 410 23.13 -4.16 3.94
N THR A 411 23.19 -3.17 4.82
CA THR A 411 22.55 -3.24 6.13
C THR A 411 21.81 -1.93 6.43
N ILE A 412 20.62 -2.06 7.01
CA ILE A 412 19.86 -0.96 7.59
C ILE A 412 19.70 -1.26 9.07
N ALA A 413 20.27 -0.41 9.91
CA ALA A 413 20.18 -0.55 11.36
C ALA A 413 18.72 -0.42 11.85
N GLY A 414 18.34 -1.26 12.81
CA GLY A 414 17.03 -1.20 13.45
C GLY A 414 16.97 -0.17 14.57
N ASP A 415 15.83 0.49 14.70
CA ASP A 415 15.51 1.39 15.81
C ASP A 415 14.01 1.30 16.20
N LYS A 416 13.47 2.33 16.86
CA LYS A 416 12.04 2.36 17.25
C LYS A 416 11.09 2.55 16.06
N SER A 417 11.57 3.20 15.01
CA SER A 417 10.83 3.59 13.80
C SER A 417 11.06 2.64 12.62
N THR A 418 12.14 1.86 12.65
CA THR A 418 12.60 0.99 11.57
C THR A 418 12.99 -0.38 12.10
N LYS A 419 12.50 -1.44 11.47
CA LYS A 419 13.04 -2.79 11.70
C LYS A 419 14.38 -2.92 11.00
N GLU A 420 15.32 -3.56 11.69
CA GLU A 420 16.61 -3.91 11.11
C GLU A 420 16.39 -4.74 9.83
N TRP A 421 17.21 -4.49 8.83
CA TRP A 421 17.29 -5.31 7.62
C TRP A 421 18.76 -5.59 7.32
N LYS A 422 19.04 -6.83 6.90
CA LYS A 422 20.37 -7.29 6.50
C LYS A 422 20.28 -7.95 5.15
N GLY A 423 21.23 -7.58 4.29
CA GLY A 423 21.47 -8.17 3.00
C GLY A 423 21.88 -9.63 3.13
N VAL A 424 21.79 -10.32 1.99
CA VAL A 424 22.08 -11.75 1.90
C VAL A 424 23.46 -11.88 1.27
N HIS A 425 24.35 -12.65 1.90
CA HIS A 425 25.68 -12.93 1.34
C HIS A 425 25.59 -13.70 0.02
N GLY A 426 26.55 -13.46 -0.88
CA GLY A 426 26.74 -14.25 -2.11
C GLY A 426 25.57 -14.21 -3.09
N GLN A 427 24.80 -13.12 -3.10
CA GLN A 427 23.73 -12.95 -4.09
C GLN A 427 24.33 -12.89 -5.50
N PRO A 428 23.83 -13.65 -6.48
CA PRO A 428 24.46 -13.71 -7.79
C PRO A 428 24.55 -12.35 -8.49
N ARG A 429 23.54 -11.47 -8.32
CA ARG A 429 23.55 -10.10 -8.88
C ARG A 429 24.49 -9.14 -8.16
N GLU A 430 24.93 -9.50 -6.95
CA GLU A 430 25.90 -8.73 -6.18
C GLU A 430 27.32 -9.26 -6.32
N THR A 431 27.50 -10.39 -6.98
CA THR A 431 28.77 -11.12 -7.00
C THR A 431 29.51 -10.86 -8.29
N GLY A 432 30.78 -10.50 -8.17
CA GLY A 432 31.72 -10.37 -9.27
C GLY A 432 32.99 -11.18 -9.03
N PHE A 433 33.77 -11.36 -10.09
CA PHE A 433 35.02 -12.11 -10.06
C PHE A 433 36.11 -11.38 -10.82
N VAL A 434 37.29 -11.27 -10.20
CA VAL A 434 38.48 -10.67 -10.80
C VAL A 434 39.49 -11.78 -11.07
N PRO A 435 39.73 -12.13 -12.35
CA PRO A 435 40.62 -13.23 -12.69
C PRO A 435 42.08 -12.89 -12.37
N TRP A 436 42.88 -13.93 -12.16
CA TRP A 436 44.34 -13.80 -12.08
C TRP A 436 44.94 -13.50 -13.47
N THR A 437 46.04 -12.77 -13.51
CA THR A 437 46.73 -12.39 -14.76
C THR A 437 48.16 -12.92 -14.77
N PRO A 438 48.36 -14.22 -15.05
CA PRO A 438 49.67 -14.83 -14.98
C PRO A 438 50.56 -14.38 -16.14
N SER A 439 51.86 -14.53 -15.94
CA SER A 439 52.88 -14.34 -16.97
C SER A 439 53.98 -15.39 -16.80
N ALA A 440 54.82 -15.58 -17.82
CA ALA A 440 55.92 -16.52 -17.71
C ALA A 440 57.27 -15.96 -18.19
N GLU A 441 58.33 -16.40 -17.53
CA GLU A 441 59.70 -16.30 -18.00
C GLU A 441 60.12 -17.62 -18.63
N THR A 442 60.75 -17.59 -19.80
CA THR A 442 61.08 -18.79 -20.57
C THR A 442 62.51 -18.72 -21.11
N LYS A 443 63.11 -19.90 -21.28
CA LYS A 443 64.50 -20.06 -21.64
C LYS A 443 64.72 -21.33 -22.45
N ALA A 444 65.07 -21.17 -23.72
CA ALA A 444 65.48 -22.25 -24.58
C ALA A 444 66.88 -22.77 -24.19
N VAL A 445 66.98 -24.09 -23.99
CA VAL A 445 68.22 -24.76 -23.59
C VAL A 445 68.63 -25.78 -24.65
N LEU A 446 69.73 -25.48 -25.34
CA LEU A 446 70.38 -26.34 -26.33
C LEU A 446 71.35 -27.33 -25.65
N LYS A 447 71.18 -28.63 -25.93
CA LYS A 447 72.03 -29.74 -25.47
C LYS A 447 72.51 -30.55 -26.67
N VAL A 448 73.72 -30.27 -27.16
CA VAL A 448 74.40 -30.92 -28.31
C VAL A 448 73.55 -30.90 -29.59
N ASN A 449 72.57 -31.82 -29.72
CA ASN A 449 71.68 -31.96 -30.87
C ASN A 449 70.19 -31.91 -30.50
N ALA A 450 69.85 -31.57 -29.26
CA ALA A 450 68.46 -31.46 -28.80
C ALA A 450 68.21 -30.12 -28.12
N VAL A 451 67.01 -29.58 -28.28
CA VAL A 451 66.56 -28.34 -27.64
C VAL A 451 65.28 -28.60 -26.85
N HIS A 452 65.18 -28.00 -25.68
CA HIS A 452 63.97 -27.92 -24.85
C HIS A 452 63.86 -26.50 -24.31
N ASP A 453 62.75 -26.21 -23.64
CA ASP A 453 62.48 -24.92 -23.03
C ASP A 453 62.16 -25.11 -21.54
N GLU A 454 62.61 -24.16 -20.72
CA GLU A 454 62.36 -24.08 -19.28
C GLU A 454 61.48 -22.85 -19.03
N VAL A 455 60.27 -23.07 -18.51
CA VAL A 455 59.26 -22.02 -18.26
C VAL A 455 59.05 -21.89 -16.76
N THR A 456 59.10 -20.66 -16.25
CA THR A 456 58.66 -20.28 -14.90
C THR A 456 57.46 -19.36 -15.01
N VAL A 457 56.30 -19.84 -14.58
CA VAL A 457 55.05 -19.10 -14.53
C VAL A 457 54.94 -18.39 -13.18
N SER A 458 54.42 -17.17 -13.18
CA SER A 458 54.11 -16.37 -11.99
C SER A 458 52.73 -15.72 -12.11
N GLY A 459 52.11 -15.40 -10.99
CA GLY A 459 50.78 -14.76 -10.95
C GLY A 459 49.61 -15.73 -11.16
N LEU A 460 49.80 -17.02 -10.91
CA LEU A 460 48.72 -17.99 -10.80
C LEU A 460 47.99 -17.85 -9.47
N ARG A 461 46.76 -18.34 -9.39
CA ARG A 461 46.11 -18.60 -8.11
C ARG A 461 46.91 -19.65 -7.33
N PRO A 462 47.21 -19.46 -6.03
CA PRO A 462 47.81 -20.51 -5.21
C PRO A 462 46.97 -21.79 -5.22
N GLY A 463 47.58 -22.92 -5.58
CA GLY A 463 46.90 -24.19 -5.77
C GLY A 463 46.03 -24.29 -7.04
N GLY A 464 45.96 -23.25 -7.87
CA GLY A 464 45.23 -23.21 -9.13
C GLY A 464 45.96 -23.95 -10.25
N GLU A 465 45.19 -24.54 -11.16
CA GLU A 465 45.72 -25.29 -12.31
C GLU A 465 45.83 -24.40 -13.56
N ALA A 466 46.95 -24.49 -14.28
CA ALA A 466 47.14 -23.84 -15.56
C ALA A 466 47.67 -24.80 -16.63
N VAL A 467 47.17 -24.67 -17.85
CA VAL A 467 47.69 -25.39 -19.02
C VAL A 467 48.66 -24.49 -19.77
N ILE A 468 49.91 -24.95 -19.86
CA ILE A 468 51.00 -24.25 -20.53
C ILE A 468 51.27 -24.93 -21.88
N THR A 469 50.99 -24.22 -22.97
CA THR A 469 51.29 -24.66 -24.33
C THR A 469 52.64 -24.10 -24.77
N MET A 470 53.64 -24.96 -24.89
CA MET A 470 54.98 -24.61 -25.35
C MET A 470 55.11 -25.05 -26.81
N THR A 471 55.31 -24.10 -27.73
CA THR A 471 55.43 -24.39 -29.16
C THR A 471 56.81 -23.99 -29.68
N ALA A 472 57.55 -24.97 -30.19
CA ALA A 472 58.83 -24.74 -30.87
C ALA A 472 58.58 -24.48 -32.35
N TYR A 473 59.22 -23.45 -32.88
CA TYR A 473 59.21 -23.11 -34.30
C TYR A 473 60.64 -23.03 -34.83
N HIS A 474 60.80 -23.26 -36.14
CA HIS A 474 62.04 -23.15 -36.87
C HIS A 474 62.05 -21.93 -37.80
N SER A 475 63.20 -21.29 -37.92
CA SER A 475 63.48 -20.30 -38.97
C SER A 475 64.90 -20.45 -39.52
N ASP A 476 65.06 -20.16 -40.81
CA ASP A 476 66.37 -20.15 -41.47
C ASP A 476 67.16 -18.87 -41.16
N THR A 477 66.47 -17.77 -40.85
CA THR A 477 67.05 -16.48 -40.46
C THR A 477 66.92 -16.25 -38.97
N GLU A 478 67.80 -15.41 -38.43
CA GLU A 478 67.73 -14.97 -37.03
C GLU A 478 66.36 -14.31 -36.76
N PRO A 479 65.60 -14.80 -35.77
CA PRO A 479 64.31 -14.23 -35.38
C PRO A 479 64.46 -12.80 -34.88
N GLU A 480 63.67 -11.88 -35.43
CA GLU A 480 63.45 -10.56 -34.84
C GLU A 480 62.28 -10.64 -33.86
N GLN A 481 62.36 -9.92 -32.73
CA GLN A 481 61.29 -9.96 -31.72
C GLN A 481 60.00 -9.33 -32.26
N SER A 482 58.88 -10.05 -32.18
CA SER A 482 57.57 -9.58 -32.65
C SER A 482 56.42 -10.21 -31.90
N LYS A 483 55.22 -9.60 -31.95
CA LYS A 483 53.99 -10.21 -31.42
C LYS A 483 53.44 -11.34 -32.30
N GLU A 484 53.83 -11.33 -33.57
CA GLU A 484 53.41 -12.34 -34.54
C GLU A 484 54.50 -13.38 -34.74
N VAL A 485 54.11 -14.64 -34.80
CA VAL A 485 55.03 -15.75 -35.07
C VAL A 485 55.34 -15.82 -36.56
N SER A 486 56.64 -15.89 -36.91
CA SER A 486 57.10 -15.98 -38.31
C SER A 486 57.78 -17.30 -38.68
N GLY A 487 57.95 -18.22 -37.72
CA GLY A 487 58.60 -19.52 -37.94
C GLY A 487 57.66 -20.66 -38.37
N THR A 488 58.24 -21.77 -38.82
CA THR A 488 57.53 -23.02 -39.11
C THR A 488 57.41 -23.88 -37.86
N LYS A 489 56.18 -24.24 -37.47
CA LYS A 489 55.93 -25.05 -36.26
C LYS A 489 56.62 -26.42 -36.36
N LEU A 490 57.49 -26.72 -35.39
CA LEU A 490 58.17 -28.01 -35.25
C LEU A 490 57.41 -28.95 -34.31
N HIS A 491 57.11 -28.45 -33.11
CA HIS A 491 56.52 -29.24 -32.04
C HIS A 491 55.69 -28.34 -31.13
N SER A 492 54.69 -28.93 -30.48
CA SER A 492 53.84 -28.24 -29.52
C SER A 492 53.40 -29.24 -28.47
N GLN A 493 53.47 -28.81 -27.22
CA GLN A 493 53.18 -29.62 -26.07
C GLN A 493 52.37 -28.80 -25.07
N ASP A 494 51.33 -29.41 -24.52
CA ASP A 494 50.58 -28.88 -23.39
C ASP A 494 51.05 -29.56 -22.11
N ILE A 495 51.28 -28.76 -21.06
CA ILE A 495 51.66 -29.26 -19.73
C ILE A 495 50.79 -28.56 -18.68
N THR A 496 50.11 -29.35 -17.85
CA THR A 496 49.38 -28.82 -16.70
C THR A 496 50.32 -28.60 -15.53
N VAL A 497 50.28 -27.41 -14.96
CA VAL A 497 51.00 -27.03 -13.74
C VAL A 497 50.03 -26.59 -12.66
N VAL A 498 50.45 -26.68 -11.40
CA VAL A 498 49.71 -26.17 -10.23
C VAL A 498 50.57 -25.09 -9.60
N GLY A 499 49.99 -23.91 -9.35
CA GLY A 499 50.68 -22.83 -8.63
C GLY A 499 51.00 -23.23 -7.19
N ASP A 500 52.21 -22.90 -6.72
CA ASP A 500 52.58 -23.04 -5.31
C ASP A 500 51.93 -21.97 -4.42
N GLU A 501 52.35 -21.86 -3.15
CA GLU A 501 51.80 -20.88 -2.19
C GLU A 501 52.00 -19.43 -2.65
N GLU A 502 53.02 -19.19 -3.47
CA GLU A 502 53.34 -17.90 -4.10
C GLU A 502 52.68 -17.71 -5.48
N GLY A 503 51.90 -18.68 -5.96
CA GLY A 503 51.27 -18.62 -7.28
C GLY A 503 52.27 -18.78 -8.42
N THR A 504 53.35 -19.53 -8.20
CA THR A 504 54.39 -19.81 -9.19
C THR A 504 54.45 -21.29 -9.57
N ALA A 505 54.95 -21.58 -10.76
CA ALA A 505 55.19 -22.95 -11.21
C ALA A 505 56.32 -23.03 -12.23
N THR A 506 57.18 -24.04 -12.13
CA THR A 506 58.27 -24.28 -13.10
C THR A 506 58.06 -25.59 -13.86
N VAL A 507 58.26 -25.56 -15.17
CA VAL A 507 58.06 -26.71 -16.06
C VAL A 507 59.09 -26.71 -17.19
N SER A 508 59.39 -27.89 -17.74
CA SER A 508 60.25 -28.04 -18.92
C SER A 508 59.53 -28.77 -20.04
N SER A 509 59.71 -28.32 -21.28
CA SER A 509 59.22 -29.05 -22.45
C SER A 509 60.03 -30.33 -22.67
N LYS A 510 59.42 -31.27 -23.40
CA LYS A 510 60.13 -32.42 -23.93
C LYS A 510 61.17 -31.95 -24.96
N ALA A 511 62.39 -32.44 -24.83
CA ALA A 511 63.43 -32.17 -25.80
C ALA A 511 63.07 -32.68 -27.21
N ILE A 512 63.29 -31.84 -28.21
CA ILE A 512 63.17 -32.15 -29.63
C ILE A 512 64.54 -32.10 -30.31
N ASP A 513 64.68 -32.77 -31.45
CA ASP A 513 65.90 -32.69 -32.25
C ASP A 513 66.09 -31.25 -32.76
N MET A 514 67.31 -30.73 -32.61
CA MET A 514 67.66 -29.37 -33.03
C MET A 514 68.02 -29.35 -34.53
N PRO A 515 67.19 -28.77 -35.41
CA PRO A 515 67.53 -28.57 -36.82
C PRO A 515 68.67 -27.55 -36.97
N VAL A 516 69.30 -27.54 -38.15
CA VAL A 516 70.20 -26.44 -38.54
C VAL A 516 69.36 -25.16 -38.73
N GLY A 517 69.88 -24.02 -38.29
CA GLY A 517 69.15 -22.76 -38.24
C GLY A 517 68.71 -22.42 -36.82
N TRP A 518 67.64 -21.66 -36.70
CA TRP A 518 67.15 -21.11 -35.43
C TRP A 518 65.91 -21.87 -34.95
N VAL A 519 65.85 -22.11 -33.64
CA VAL A 519 64.63 -22.58 -32.98
C VAL A 519 64.23 -21.56 -31.92
N THR A 520 62.97 -21.14 -31.98
CA THR A 520 62.35 -20.20 -31.04
C THR A 520 61.12 -20.85 -30.42
N TYR A 521 61.03 -20.76 -29.10
CA TYR A 521 59.83 -21.15 -28.38
C TYR A 521 58.85 -19.98 -28.32
N VAL A 522 57.56 -20.31 -28.30
CA VAL A 522 56.48 -19.40 -27.93
C VAL A 522 55.65 -20.15 -26.90
N THR A 523 55.49 -19.53 -25.73
CA THR A 523 54.79 -20.11 -24.59
C THR A 523 53.46 -19.40 -24.41
N THR A 524 52.38 -20.18 -24.32
CA THR A 524 51.03 -19.69 -24.05
C THR A 524 50.52 -20.30 -22.75
N ILE A 525 50.08 -19.46 -21.81
CA ILE A 525 49.26 -19.88 -20.66
C ILE A 525 47.82 -19.80 -21.14
N GLN A 526 47.11 -20.92 -21.23
CA GLN A 526 45.70 -20.94 -21.62
C GLN A 526 44.83 -20.32 -20.53
N ASP A 527 43.79 -19.59 -20.91
CA ASP A 527 42.77 -19.09 -19.98
C ASP A 527 41.91 -20.24 -19.41
N ASN A 528 41.33 -19.99 -18.24
CA ASN A 528 40.32 -20.84 -17.62
C ASN A 528 39.36 -19.96 -16.79
N ASP A 529 38.52 -20.59 -15.96
CA ASP A 529 37.57 -19.88 -15.10
C ASP A 529 38.26 -19.04 -14.00
N GLU A 530 39.56 -19.21 -13.76
CA GLU A 530 40.32 -18.52 -12.71
C GLU A 530 41.22 -17.41 -13.29
N HIS A 531 41.86 -17.61 -14.44
CA HIS A 531 42.89 -16.69 -14.94
C HIS A 531 42.81 -16.37 -16.43
N GLN A 532 43.38 -15.24 -16.80
CA GLN A 532 43.47 -14.77 -18.19
C GLN A 532 44.59 -15.46 -18.97
N LYS A 533 44.42 -15.52 -20.29
CA LYS A 533 45.41 -16.01 -21.23
C LYS A 533 46.63 -15.10 -21.27
N TRP A 534 47.82 -15.69 -21.35
CA TRP A 534 49.06 -14.98 -21.63
C TRP A 534 49.84 -15.69 -22.74
N THR A 535 50.62 -14.96 -23.54
CA THR A 535 51.49 -15.53 -24.57
C THR A 535 52.77 -14.73 -24.69
N SER A 536 53.92 -15.40 -24.74
CA SER A 536 55.23 -14.76 -24.96
C SER A 536 55.33 -14.17 -26.37
N ASP A 537 56.16 -13.15 -26.52
CA ASP A 537 56.49 -12.62 -27.84
C ASP A 537 57.35 -13.63 -28.63
N TRP A 538 57.22 -13.61 -29.95
CA TRP A 538 58.13 -14.31 -30.84
C TRP A 538 59.54 -13.70 -30.78
N GLY A 539 60.57 -14.52 -30.97
CA GLY A 539 61.95 -14.07 -31.20
C GLY A 539 62.65 -13.50 -29.97
N ILE A 540 62.14 -13.77 -28.76
CA ILE A 540 62.81 -13.39 -27.52
C ILE A 540 64.19 -14.08 -27.47
N PRO A 541 65.30 -13.35 -27.22
CA PRO A 541 66.65 -13.93 -27.24
C PRO A 541 66.85 -15.08 -26.25
N ALA A 542 66.18 -15.04 -25.09
CA ALA A 542 66.21 -16.13 -24.12
C ALA A 542 65.47 -17.39 -24.62
N GLU A 543 64.47 -17.22 -25.49
CA GLU A 543 63.63 -18.29 -26.05
C GLU A 543 64.17 -18.83 -27.38
N THR A 544 65.34 -18.34 -27.82
CA THR A 544 65.86 -18.56 -29.17
C THR A 544 67.28 -19.14 -29.13
N VAL A 545 67.50 -20.26 -29.85
CA VAL A 545 68.81 -20.90 -29.98
C VAL A 545 69.17 -21.17 -31.44
N HIS A 546 70.46 -21.14 -31.76
CA HIS A 546 70.98 -21.37 -33.11
C HIS A 546 71.86 -22.61 -33.17
N ARG A 547 71.68 -23.41 -34.22
CA ARG A 547 72.61 -24.47 -34.63
C ARG A 547 73.20 -24.12 -36.00
N PRO A 548 74.51 -23.83 -36.09
CA PRO A 548 75.16 -23.58 -37.38
C PRO A 548 75.19 -24.86 -38.25
N PRO A 549 75.30 -24.72 -39.58
CA PRO A 549 75.51 -25.85 -40.48
C PRO A 549 76.83 -26.57 -40.14
N GLU A 550 76.87 -27.89 -40.31
CA GLU A 550 78.10 -28.67 -40.12
C GLU A 550 79.15 -28.25 -41.15
N GLU A 551 80.36 -27.91 -40.69
CA GLU A 551 81.47 -27.57 -41.59
C GLU A 551 81.83 -28.80 -42.43
N THR A 552 81.61 -28.71 -43.75
CA THR A 552 82.22 -29.65 -44.70
C THR A 552 83.75 -29.56 -44.58
N PRO A 553 84.48 -30.67 -44.38
CA PRO A 553 85.93 -30.62 -44.25
C PRO A 553 86.55 -30.00 -45.50
N THR A 554 87.35 -28.96 -45.29
CA THR A 554 88.08 -28.27 -46.36
C THR A 554 89.03 -29.27 -47.05
N PRO A 555 89.02 -29.41 -48.38
CA PRO A 555 90.03 -30.21 -49.07
C PRO A 555 91.44 -29.61 -48.87
N PRO A 556 92.51 -30.43 -48.83
CA PRO A 556 93.86 -29.98 -48.51
C PRO A 556 94.43 -29.05 -49.60
N PRO A 557 95.42 -28.18 -49.27
CA PRO A 557 95.95 -27.18 -50.21
C PRO A 557 96.71 -27.84 -51.37
N GLU A 558 96.40 -27.46 -52.61
CA GLU A 558 97.22 -27.83 -53.77
C GLU A 558 98.47 -26.94 -53.89
N GLU A 559 99.63 -27.59 -54.10
CA GLU A 559 100.95 -27.00 -54.36
C GLU A 559 101.14 -26.53 -55.83
N PRO A 560 102.15 -25.69 -56.15
CA PRO A 560 102.10 -24.74 -57.26
C PRO A 560 102.74 -25.23 -58.58
N THR A 561 102.13 -24.87 -59.72
CA THR A 561 102.71 -24.81 -61.09
C THR A 561 101.78 -23.98 -61.99
N ALA A 562 102.11 -23.29 -63.09
CA ALA A 562 103.26 -22.56 -63.65
C ALA A 562 102.65 -21.71 -64.81
N PRO A 563 103.23 -20.56 -65.23
CA PRO A 563 102.53 -19.56 -66.05
C PRO A 563 102.56 -19.78 -67.57
N PRO A 564 101.50 -19.37 -68.29
CA PRO A 564 101.62 -18.71 -69.61
C PRO A 564 100.64 -17.51 -69.71
N ALA A 565 100.68 -16.52 -70.61
CA ALA A 565 101.63 -15.89 -71.54
C ALA A 565 100.94 -14.54 -71.95
N PRO A 566 101.66 -13.44 -72.26
CA PRO A 566 101.05 -12.16 -72.71
C PRO A 566 100.85 -12.17 -74.24
N PRO A 567 99.71 -11.69 -74.78
CA PRO A 567 99.62 -10.32 -75.36
C PRO A 567 98.16 -9.74 -75.24
N GLU A 568 97.74 -8.53 -75.63
CA GLU A 568 98.19 -7.41 -76.48
C GLU A 568 97.35 -6.14 -76.10
N PRO A 569 97.72 -4.89 -76.47
CA PRO A 569 97.12 -3.66 -75.93
C PRO A 569 96.16 -2.89 -76.89
N THR A 570 95.16 -2.21 -76.29
CA THR A 570 94.47 -0.90 -76.61
C THR A 570 94.03 -0.54 -78.06
N PRO A 571 92.87 0.15 -78.25
CA PRO A 571 92.83 1.64 -78.15
C PRO A 571 91.54 2.28 -77.58
N PRO A 572 91.58 3.59 -77.25
CA PRO A 572 90.56 4.34 -76.51
C PRO A 572 89.68 5.23 -77.41
N GLU A 573 88.93 6.16 -76.79
CA GLU A 573 88.08 7.25 -77.36
C GLU A 573 86.58 6.90 -77.46
N GLU A 574 85.60 7.77 -77.18
CA GLU A 574 85.52 9.15 -76.66
C GLU A 574 84.02 9.43 -76.31
N PRO A 575 83.67 10.59 -75.71
CA PRO A 575 82.46 10.78 -74.91
C PRO A 575 81.26 11.34 -75.69
N SER A 576 80.05 11.20 -75.12
CA SER A 576 78.90 12.05 -75.46
C SER A 576 77.94 12.22 -74.28
N THR A 577 77.76 13.50 -73.96
CA THR A 577 76.87 14.23 -73.02
C THR A 577 75.36 14.08 -73.38
N PRO A 578 74.36 14.48 -72.56
CA PRO A 578 74.29 15.70 -71.72
C PRO A 578 73.79 15.54 -70.27
N PRO A 579 73.87 16.62 -69.46
CA PRO A 579 73.53 16.61 -68.05
C PRO A 579 72.02 16.81 -67.83
N GLU A 580 71.43 16.06 -66.92
CA GLU A 580 70.18 16.47 -66.26
C GLU A 580 70.50 17.11 -64.90
N GLU A 581 69.75 18.18 -64.63
CA GLU A 581 69.81 19.06 -63.47
C GLU A 581 69.63 18.35 -62.12
N PRO A 582 70.06 18.98 -61.01
CA PRO A 582 69.94 18.42 -59.68
C PRO A 582 68.47 18.40 -59.24
N THR A 583 67.95 17.22 -58.91
CA THR A 583 66.76 17.12 -58.07
C THR A 583 67.14 17.49 -56.62
N PRO A 584 66.31 18.28 -55.91
CA PRO A 584 66.65 18.85 -54.60
C PRO A 584 66.73 17.76 -53.51
N PRO A 585 67.36 18.05 -52.35
CA PRO A 585 67.48 17.09 -51.26
C PRO A 585 66.11 16.58 -50.80
N PRO A 586 66.00 15.34 -50.30
CA PRO A 586 64.77 14.87 -49.70
C PRO A 586 64.35 15.83 -48.59
N ALA A 587 63.10 16.28 -48.64
CA ALA A 587 62.49 17.07 -47.59
C ALA A 587 62.56 16.29 -46.26
N PRO A 588 62.66 16.98 -45.11
CA PRO A 588 62.53 16.32 -43.80
C PRO A 588 61.26 15.49 -43.76
N PRO A 589 61.24 14.34 -43.05
CA PRO A 589 60.01 13.61 -42.83
C PRO A 589 58.95 14.58 -42.30
N GLU A 590 57.79 14.62 -42.95
CA GLU A 590 56.65 15.38 -42.45
C GLU A 590 56.38 14.94 -41.01
N ALA A 591 56.26 15.93 -40.12
CA ALA A 591 55.71 15.69 -38.81
C ALA A 591 54.35 14.99 -39.00
N PRO A 592 54.00 14.00 -38.17
CA PRO A 592 52.71 13.34 -38.26
C PRO A 592 51.61 14.40 -38.28
N GLU A 593 50.66 14.27 -39.20
CA GLU A 593 49.49 15.15 -39.27
C GLU A 593 48.87 15.23 -37.87
N PRO A 594 48.59 16.43 -37.35
CA PRO A 594 47.76 16.54 -36.17
C PRO A 594 46.42 15.83 -36.47
N PRO A 595 45.86 15.10 -35.50
CA PRO A 595 44.60 14.40 -35.70
C PRO A 595 43.57 15.37 -36.26
N ALA A 596 42.78 14.91 -37.24
CA ALA A 596 41.71 15.71 -37.82
C ALA A 596 40.90 16.34 -36.67
N PRO A 597 40.60 17.66 -36.74
CA PRO A 597 39.69 18.24 -35.77
C PRO A 597 38.40 17.42 -35.79
N PRO A 598 37.80 17.14 -34.62
CA PRO A 598 36.58 16.35 -34.56
C PRO A 598 35.58 16.96 -35.53
N GLU A 599 34.92 16.11 -36.33
CA GLU A 599 33.83 16.54 -37.18
C GLU A 599 32.90 17.44 -36.35
N ALA A 600 32.62 18.63 -36.87
CA ALA A 600 31.60 19.48 -36.27
C ALA A 600 30.33 18.63 -36.14
N PRO A 601 29.66 18.66 -34.98
CA PRO A 601 28.43 17.91 -34.80
C PRO A 601 27.49 18.26 -35.94
N ALA A 602 26.91 17.23 -36.57
CA ALA A 602 25.89 17.40 -37.58
C ALA A 602 24.84 18.41 -37.07
N PRO A 603 24.33 19.32 -37.92
CA PRO A 603 23.27 20.23 -37.51
C PRO A 603 22.13 19.40 -36.90
N PRO A 604 21.54 19.86 -35.79
CA PRO A 604 20.50 19.10 -35.11
C PRO A 604 19.41 18.75 -36.12
N ALA A 605 18.98 17.49 -36.10
CA ALA A 605 17.73 17.10 -36.73
C ALA A 605 16.63 18.06 -36.22
N GLU A 606 15.77 18.54 -37.13
CA GLU A 606 14.60 19.32 -36.75
C GLU A 606 13.84 18.60 -35.63
N PRO A 607 13.30 19.33 -34.63
CA PRO A 607 12.63 18.71 -33.50
C PRO A 607 11.41 17.93 -33.99
N VAL A 608 11.43 16.62 -33.79
CA VAL A 608 10.20 15.82 -33.83
C VAL A 608 9.37 16.26 -32.63
N SER A 609 8.30 16.99 -32.92
CA SER A 609 7.26 17.43 -32.00
C SER A 609 6.79 16.31 -31.07
N GLU A 610 6.77 16.60 -29.77
CA GLU A 610 5.93 15.88 -28.81
C GLU A 610 4.48 15.83 -29.32
N PRO A 611 3.77 14.70 -29.18
CA PRO A 611 2.34 14.68 -29.47
C PRO A 611 1.60 15.53 -28.43
N VAL A 612 1.10 16.67 -28.88
CA VAL A 612 0.10 17.49 -28.19
C VAL A 612 -1.16 16.64 -27.97
N ALA A 613 -1.71 16.73 -26.76
CA ALA A 613 -2.98 16.13 -26.38
C ALA A 613 -4.11 16.48 -27.36
N ASP A 614 -4.70 15.47 -27.98
CA ASP A 614 -5.91 15.63 -28.78
C ASP A 614 -7.13 15.95 -27.90
N LYS A 615 -7.89 16.93 -28.38
CA LYS A 615 -9.20 17.34 -27.86
C LYS A 615 -10.17 16.14 -27.81
N PRO A 616 -10.99 15.97 -26.76
CA PRO A 616 -11.88 14.80 -26.63
C PRO A 616 -12.95 14.77 -27.74
N ALA A 617 -13.03 13.65 -28.45
CA ALA A 617 -14.16 13.31 -29.30
C ALA A 617 -15.32 12.73 -28.47
N ALA A 618 -16.55 13.06 -28.84
CA ALA A 618 -17.78 12.63 -28.18
C ALA A 618 -17.95 11.09 -28.15
N PRO A 619 -18.61 10.52 -27.12
CA PRO A 619 -18.63 9.08 -26.89
C PRO A 619 -19.47 8.32 -27.93
N ALA A 620 -18.86 7.31 -28.54
CA ALA A 620 -19.55 6.28 -29.32
C ALA A 620 -20.05 5.14 -28.40
N PRO A 621 -21.17 4.47 -28.76
CA PRO A 621 -21.93 3.59 -27.85
C PRO A 621 -21.20 2.29 -27.51
N PRO A 622 -21.48 1.67 -26.34
CA PRO A 622 -20.69 0.55 -25.83
C PRO A 622 -20.94 -0.74 -26.61
N ALA A 623 -19.87 -1.30 -27.18
CA ALA A 623 -19.83 -2.66 -27.69
C ALA A 623 -19.22 -3.61 -26.64
N GLN A 624 -19.78 -4.80 -26.57
CA GLN A 624 -19.76 -5.75 -25.45
C GLN A 624 -18.38 -6.42 -25.26
N LEU A 625 -18.01 -6.63 -23.99
CA LEU A 625 -16.82 -7.37 -23.57
C LEU A 625 -16.94 -8.89 -23.90
N PRO A 626 -15.81 -9.57 -24.21
CA PRO A 626 -15.78 -11.02 -24.39
C PRO A 626 -16.04 -11.74 -23.06
N ARG A 627 -17.00 -12.68 -23.08
CA ARG A 627 -17.36 -13.53 -21.95
C ARG A 627 -16.29 -14.62 -21.75
N THR A 628 -15.50 -14.53 -20.70
CA THR A 628 -14.75 -15.66 -20.14
C THR A 628 -15.33 -16.02 -18.78
N GLY A 629 -15.93 -17.21 -18.71
CA GLY A 629 -16.54 -17.75 -17.50
C GLY A 629 -17.85 -18.47 -17.79
N THR A 630 -17.77 -19.73 -18.22
CA THR A 630 -18.66 -20.84 -17.80
C THR A 630 -18.29 -22.10 -18.57
N THR A 631 -17.46 -22.94 -17.96
CA THR A 631 -17.47 -24.38 -18.23
C THR A 631 -17.08 -25.09 -16.94
N GLY A 632 -18.01 -25.85 -16.37
CA GLY A 632 -17.75 -26.75 -15.24
C GLY A 632 -18.47 -26.38 -13.94
N ASN A 633 -19.49 -27.16 -13.61
CA ASN A 633 -20.18 -27.27 -12.31
C ASN A 633 -21.19 -26.19 -11.91
N GLY A 634 -22.40 -26.32 -12.48
CA GLY A 634 -23.60 -25.63 -11.98
C GLY A 634 -24.92 -26.18 -12.50
N MET A 635 -24.94 -27.39 -13.07
CA MET A 635 -26.17 -28.07 -13.47
C MET A 635 -26.76 -28.80 -12.25
N LEU A 636 -27.35 -28.06 -11.30
CA LEU A 636 -28.20 -28.65 -10.24
C LEU A 636 -29.09 -27.67 -9.43
N ILE A 637 -29.35 -26.44 -9.91
CA ILE A 637 -30.34 -25.54 -9.27
C ILE A 637 -31.24 -24.92 -10.34
N GLY A 638 -31.97 -25.78 -11.05
CA GLY A 638 -32.93 -25.40 -12.10
C GLY A 638 -34.26 -26.17 -12.03
N ALA A 639 -34.54 -26.84 -10.91
CA ALA A 639 -35.76 -27.64 -10.72
C ALA A 639 -36.50 -27.35 -9.39
N GLY A 640 -36.16 -26.26 -8.69
CA GLY A 640 -36.70 -25.94 -7.36
C GLY A 640 -37.86 -24.94 -7.29
N ILE A 641 -38.18 -24.23 -8.38
CA ILE A 641 -39.15 -23.11 -8.34
C ILE A 641 -40.51 -23.46 -8.96
N PHE A 642 -40.66 -24.63 -9.59
CA PHE A 642 -41.96 -25.09 -10.11
C PHE A 642 -42.78 -25.97 -9.15
N LEU A 643 -42.23 -26.34 -7.98
CA LEU A 643 -42.90 -27.22 -7.00
C LEU A 643 -43.40 -26.52 -5.73
N ILE A 644 -43.09 -25.23 -5.51
CA ILE A 644 -43.62 -24.45 -4.37
C ILE A 644 -44.92 -23.70 -4.77
N GLY A 645 -45.16 -23.51 -6.08
CA GLY A 645 -46.38 -22.88 -6.61
C GLY A 645 -47.61 -23.79 -6.71
N LEU A 646 -47.45 -25.11 -6.61
CA LEU A 646 -48.57 -26.08 -6.67
C LEU A 646 -48.96 -26.67 -5.31
N GLY A 647 -48.16 -26.45 -4.25
CA GLY A 647 -48.45 -26.93 -2.89
C GLY A 647 -49.41 -26.05 -2.08
N ALA A 648 -49.56 -24.76 -2.43
CA ALA A 648 -50.41 -23.82 -1.70
C ALA A 648 -51.90 -23.88 -2.10
N THR A 649 -52.23 -24.52 -3.23
CA THR A 649 -53.62 -24.61 -3.73
C THR A 649 -54.33 -25.90 -3.27
N ALA A 650 -53.59 -26.93 -2.84
CA ALA A 650 -54.16 -28.20 -2.35
C ALA A 650 -54.53 -28.19 -0.86
N LEU A 651 -53.99 -27.26 -0.05
CA LEU A 651 -54.29 -27.14 1.39
C LEU A 651 -55.47 -26.22 1.72
N LEU A 652 -56.04 -25.51 0.74
CA LEU A 652 -57.23 -24.68 0.91
C LEU A 652 -58.55 -25.39 0.54
N ILE A 653 -58.51 -26.64 0.06
CA ILE A 653 -59.71 -27.40 -0.35
C ILE A 653 -60.04 -28.58 0.60
N THR A 654 -59.17 -28.97 1.53
CA THR A 654 -59.43 -30.11 2.45
C THR A 654 -59.67 -29.73 3.92
N GLY A 655 -59.62 -28.45 4.30
CA GLY A 655 -59.81 -27.99 5.68
C GLY A 655 -61.25 -27.67 6.12
N ARG A 656 -62.28 -28.19 5.43
CA ARG A 656 -63.69 -27.83 5.72
C ARG A 656 -64.60 -29.04 5.82
N ARG A 657 -64.43 -29.88 6.85
CA ARG A 657 -65.50 -30.72 7.45
C ARG A 657 -64.96 -31.56 8.62
N ARG A 658 -65.34 -31.18 9.85
CA ARG A 658 -65.90 -32.02 10.93
C ARG A 658 -65.58 -31.40 12.30
N ASN A 659 -66.60 -30.84 12.93
CA ASN A 659 -66.97 -31.17 14.30
C ASN A 659 -68.44 -30.76 14.51
N LYS A 660 -69.30 -31.76 14.39
CA LYS A 660 -70.60 -31.88 15.05
C LYS A 660 -70.60 -33.29 15.61
N GLU A 661 -70.32 -33.41 16.89
CA GLU A 661 -71.11 -34.08 17.93
C GLU A 661 -70.64 -33.55 19.28
#